data_AF-A0A833GSV5-F1
#
_entry.id   AF-A0A833GSV5-F1
#
_cell.length_a   1.000
_cell.length_b   1.000
_cell.length_c   1.000
_cell.angle_alpha   90.00
_cell.angle_beta   90.00
_cell.angle_gamma   90.00
#
_symmetry.space_group_name_H-M   'P 1'
#
loop_
_entity.id
_entity.type
_entity.pdbx_description
1 polymer ?
#
loop_
_entity_poly.entity_id
_entity_poly.type
_entity_poly.pdbx_seq_one_letter_code
_entity_poly.pdbx_strand_id
1 'polypeptide(L)'
;QLAGHDAAASHAAAVAAQAQQALQQSRRDAREIDDFCAAHAQRAQLGERLGTWRQQFEQRSRLARELAAQQQAQQKLAAEQAANERQRAAQQLTVDAAQKAKTAADAVLEASRAEQNQRLAGQTLAELRAHWQREQAAGNRWQQLDALARQHRELAAQQVTQAQQLQQGEQQIAARESTRIVLLEQHKVLSAQVADKQKLLEQERLIRSLADHRRQLQPGQPCPLCGALEHPAIADYAALDVSVTEAALQAAQKSLAELVDKGQQLRDEQTKAKTAHAALQEQQAKTARDLARLADDWQGQFAALPAGTLTVDAWQDEPSLTTARSQAEQSLNALTARLQAAERGEQALNAAAKTAADAAQVLLGAGNQLQLLIQAGQATALRQAEIIKASQAIVAEQAELDARLKETLAAIPADPAAWLMERDAEWQHWQQTQRRRQELATQLVQQQERNGAAQTQATHWAEQAAQRRAELGEIDPETVSTARSGQESQDGPLEPQFSESSDDPAAALARCTAQLAELGQRLAALQGRQAQLDANLARQQQTLADAASAWQTALAASPFSDLEAYSAALLPAEERQRLQLARESRQAAKQQADALLQAAREKIGRLHTAPVVVTTSDDTLEHLASASFQPEIPPLADLDATLARLDQQRRELSEQLGARRALVARDQEARQSQQALFQEIAAQTADADLWQRLDGLIGSARGDKFRKFAQGLTLDHLLHLANGHLARLHGRYLLRRKSTGELELDIVDSWQGEVARDTRTLSGGESFLVSLALALALSDLVSHKTSIDSLFLDEGFGTLDADTLEIALNALDTLNASGKMIGVISHVEGMKERIPAQIRVEKGGGVGYSRLRI
;
A
#
# COMPACT_ATOMS: atom_id res chain seq x y z
N GLN A 1 16.94 -16.96 -108.40
CA GLN A 1 16.52 -15.60 -108.00
C GLN A 1 15.20 -15.19 -108.66
N LEU A 2 14.98 -15.36 -109.99
CA LEU A 2 13.72 -14.95 -110.66
C LEU A 2 12.43 -15.60 -110.12
N ALA A 3 12.40 -16.94 -110.04
CA ALA A 3 11.26 -17.68 -109.51
C ALA A 3 10.91 -17.31 -108.04
N GLY A 4 11.89 -16.82 -107.28
CA GLY A 4 11.70 -16.36 -105.90
C GLY A 4 11.07 -14.98 -105.79
N HIS A 5 11.27 -14.10 -106.77
CA HIS A 5 10.62 -12.78 -106.80
C HIS A 5 9.12 -12.88 -107.19
N ASP A 6 8.76 -13.81 -108.07
CA ASP A 6 7.36 -14.03 -108.49
C ASP A 6 6.50 -14.66 -107.39
N ALA A 7 7.05 -15.63 -106.64
CA ALA A 7 6.40 -16.21 -105.48
C ALA A 7 6.18 -15.17 -104.36
N ALA A 8 7.16 -14.28 -104.13
CA ALA A 8 7.05 -13.21 -103.15
C ALA A 8 5.92 -12.21 -103.48
N ALA A 9 5.70 -11.88 -104.76
CA ALA A 9 4.63 -10.96 -105.17
C ALA A 9 3.22 -11.54 -104.91
N SER A 10 2.99 -12.83 -105.16
CA SER A 10 1.70 -13.48 -104.91
C SER A 10 1.36 -13.57 -103.42
N HIS A 11 2.34 -13.93 -102.58
CA HIS A 11 2.15 -14.00 -101.13
C HIS A 11 1.91 -12.62 -100.51
N ALA A 12 2.55 -11.56 -101.00
CA ALA A 12 2.35 -10.19 -100.50
C ALA A 12 0.91 -9.70 -100.73
N ALA A 13 0.29 -10.05 -101.86
CA ALA A 13 -1.10 -9.71 -102.15
C ALA A 13 -2.11 -10.41 -101.21
N ALA A 14 -1.85 -11.67 -100.84
CA ALA A 14 -2.68 -12.41 -99.90
C ALA A 14 -2.60 -11.85 -98.46
N VAL A 15 -1.43 -11.36 -98.03
CA VAL A 15 -1.26 -10.68 -96.73
C VAL A 15 -2.06 -9.37 -96.66
N ALA A 16 -2.11 -8.61 -97.75
CA ALA A 16 -2.90 -7.37 -97.82
C ALA A 16 -4.42 -7.63 -97.66
N ALA A 17 -4.93 -8.70 -98.28
CA ALA A 17 -6.34 -9.08 -98.17
C ALA A 17 -6.72 -9.51 -96.73
N GLN A 18 -5.86 -10.27 -96.04
CA GLN A 18 -6.08 -10.66 -94.64
C GLN A 18 -6.06 -9.45 -93.69
N ALA A 19 -5.14 -8.51 -93.89
CA ALA A 19 -5.07 -7.29 -93.10
C ALA A 19 -6.32 -6.40 -93.28
N GLN A 20 -6.93 -6.39 -94.47
CA GLN A 20 -8.17 -5.65 -94.74
C GLN A 20 -9.40 -6.27 -94.03
N GLN A 21 -9.48 -7.60 -93.99
CA GLN A 21 -10.55 -8.30 -93.28
C GLN A 21 -10.48 -8.09 -91.76
N ALA A 22 -9.27 -8.15 -91.18
CA ALA A 22 -9.04 -7.87 -89.76
C ALA A 22 -9.44 -6.44 -89.37
N LEU A 23 -9.14 -5.44 -90.22
CA LEU A 23 -9.55 -4.05 -90.00
C LEU A 23 -11.08 -3.87 -90.02
N GLN A 24 -11.80 -4.59 -90.89
CA GLN A 24 -13.26 -4.54 -90.92
C GLN A 24 -13.90 -5.16 -89.68
N GLN A 25 -13.32 -6.24 -89.15
CA GLN A 25 -13.79 -6.88 -87.91
C GLN A 25 -13.60 -5.96 -86.70
N SER A 26 -12.42 -5.38 -86.51
CA SER A 26 -12.18 -4.41 -85.42
C SER A 26 -13.08 -3.16 -85.50
N ARG A 27 -13.52 -2.75 -86.70
CA ARG A 27 -14.48 -1.64 -86.86
C ARG A 27 -15.91 -1.99 -86.42
N ARG A 28 -16.31 -3.27 -86.47
CA ARG A 28 -17.63 -3.73 -85.99
C ARG A 28 -17.64 -3.79 -84.46
N ASP A 29 -16.63 -4.42 -83.88
CA ASP A 29 -16.46 -4.53 -82.42
C ASP A 29 -16.42 -3.13 -81.74
N ALA A 30 -15.86 -2.13 -82.43
CA ALA A 30 -15.83 -0.74 -81.93
C ALA A 30 -17.23 -0.15 -81.77
N ARG A 31 -18.11 -0.38 -82.75
CA ARG A 31 -19.48 0.15 -82.76
C ARG A 31 -20.33 -0.49 -81.67
N GLU A 32 -20.22 -1.81 -81.48
CA GLU A 32 -20.96 -2.52 -80.43
C GLU A 32 -20.59 -2.04 -79.02
N ILE A 33 -19.31 -1.76 -78.79
CA ILE A 33 -18.82 -1.20 -77.52
C ILE A 33 -19.30 0.25 -77.33
N ASP A 34 -19.26 1.07 -78.38
CA ASP A 34 -19.76 2.46 -78.34
C ASP A 34 -21.27 2.50 -78.00
N ASP A 35 -22.08 1.65 -78.62
CA ASP A 35 -23.52 1.55 -78.37
C ASP A 35 -23.83 1.10 -76.93
N PHE A 36 -23.08 0.13 -76.40
CA PHE A 36 -23.20 -0.30 -75.00
C PHE A 36 -22.87 0.83 -74.01
N CYS A 37 -21.80 1.59 -74.28
CA CYS A 37 -21.39 2.72 -73.44
C CYS A 37 -22.41 3.86 -73.47
N ALA A 38 -23.04 4.12 -74.62
CA ALA A 38 -24.08 5.13 -74.76
C ALA A 38 -25.36 4.75 -73.99
N ALA A 39 -25.79 3.49 -74.08
CA ALA A 39 -26.98 2.99 -73.37
C ALA A 39 -26.84 3.00 -71.84
N HIS A 40 -25.63 2.91 -71.31
CA HIS A 40 -25.35 2.80 -69.87
C HIS A 40 -24.55 3.98 -69.30
N ALA A 41 -24.68 5.18 -69.88
CA ALA A 41 -23.94 6.37 -69.46
C ALA A 41 -24.12 6.72 -67.97
N GLN A 42 -25.28 6.40 -67.37
CA GLN A 42 -25.56 6.61 -65.94
C GLN A 42 -24.65 5.78 -65.01
N ARG A 43 -24.11 4.64 -65.49
CA ARG A 43 -23.16 3.81 -64.70
C ARG A 43 -21.81 4.49 -64.49
N ALA A 44 -21.49 5.53 -65.26
CA ALA A 44 -20.30 6.35 -65.03
C ALA A 44 -20.36 7.08 -63.68
N GLN A 45 -21.56 7.55 -63.28
CA GLN A 45 -21.79 8.29 -62.04
C GLN A 45 -21.77 7.39 -60.78
N LEU A 46 -21.78 6.06 -60.94
CA LEU A 46 -21.69 5.13 -59.82
C LEU A 46 -20.32 5.18 -59.13
N GLY A 47 -19.24 5.47 -59.86
CA GLY A 47 -17.89 5.50 -59.30
C GLY A 47 -17.71 6.56 -58.20
N GLU A 48 -18.22 7.77 -58.42
CA GLU A 48 -18.17 8.87 -57.44
C GLU A 48 -19.08 8.58 -56.23
N ARG A 49 -20.27 8.04 -56.48
CA ARG A 49 -21.29 7.81 -55.43
C ARG A 49 -21.01 6.59 -54.57
N LEU A 50 -20.38 5.55 -55.11
CA LEU A 50 -20.04 4.31 -54.38
C LEU A 50 -19.08 4.56 -53.21
N GLY A 51 -18.11 5.46 -53.38
CA GLY A 51 -17.19 5.85 -52.30
C GLY A 51 -17.94 6.49 -51.13
N THR A 52 -18.77 7.50 -51.44
CA THR A 52 -19.58 8.21 -50.44
C THR A 52 -20.57 7.29 -49.73
N TRP A 53 -21.27 6.41 -50.48
CA TRP A 53 -22.20 5.45 -49.88
C TRP A 53 -21.49 4.43 -48.97
N ARG A 54 -20.32 3.90 -49.36
CA ARG A 54 -19.53 3.00 -48.51
C ARG A 54 -19.21 3.66 -47.17
N GLN A 55 -18.70 4.89 -47.21
CA GLN A 55 -18.35 5.65 -46.02
C GLN A 55 -19.58 5.95 -45.13
N GLN A 56 -20.71 6.35 -45.74
CA GLN A 56 -21.95 6.62 -45.01
C GLN A 56 -22.51 5.35 -44.35
N PHE A 57 -22.54 4.21 -45.06
CA PHE A 57 -22.99 2.95 -44.47
C PHE A 57 -22.05 2.43 -43.37
N GLU A 58 -20.74 2.61 -43.54
CA GLU A 58 -19.76 2.29 -42.51
C GLU A 58 -19.95 3.16 -41.26
N GLN A 59 -20.10 4.49 -41.43
CA GLN A 59 -20.39 5.43 -40.33
C GLN A 59 -21.69 5.05 -39.62
N ARG A 60 -22.75 4.70 -40.36
CA ARG A 60 -24.02 4.25 -39.79
C ARG A 60 -23.86 2.99 -38.95
N SER A 61 -23.12 2.00 -39.45
CA SER A 61 -22.81 0.76 -38.72
C SER A 61 -21.99 1.02 -37.45
N ARG A 62 -21.09 2.00 -37.50
CA ARG A 62 -20.27 2.41 -36.37
C ARG A 62 -21.12 3.09 -35.30
N LEU A 63 -21.93 4.07 -35.66
CA LEU A 63 -22.85 4.74 -34.75
C LEU A 63 -23.82 3.74 -34.11
N ALA A 64 -24.31 2.75 -34.87
CA ALA A 64 -25.20 1.71 -34.33
C ALA A 64 -24.51 0.85 -33.26
N ARG A 65 -23.24 0.48 -33.48
CA ARG A 65 -22.43 -0.23 -32.48
C ARG A 65 -22.14 0.63 -31.25
N GLU A 66 -21.80 1.91 -31.46
CA GLU A 66 -21.56 2.86 -30.38
C GLU A 66 -22.83 3.08 -29.53
N LEU A 67 -24.00 3.23 -30.16
CA LEU A 67 -25.29 3.34 -29.46
C LEU A 67 -25.62 2.08 -28.65
N ALA A 68 -25.43 0.89 -29.23
CA ALA A 68 -25.65 -0.37 -28.53
C ALA A 68 -24.71 -0.51 -27.31
N ALA A 69 -23.44 -0.10 -27.45
CA ALA A 69 -22.49 -0.10 -26.34
C ALA A 69 -22.90 0.88 -25.23
N GLN A 70 -23.37 2.09 -25.58
CA GLN A 70 -23.89 3.06 -24.61
C GLN A 70 -25.13 2.55 -23.89
N GLN A 71 -26.07 1.91 -24.60
CA GLN A 71 -27.26 1.30 -24.00
C GLN A 71 -26.89 0.18 -23.02
N GLN A 72 -25.92 -0.67 -23.38
CA GLN A 72 -25.43 -1.70 -22.48
C GLN A 72 -24.73 -1.12 -21.23
N ALA A 73 -23.93 -0.06 -21.40
CA ALA A 73 -23.31 0.67 -20.30
C ALA A 73 -24.36 1.30 -19.38
N GLN A 74 -25.42 1.88 -19.93
CA GLN A 74 -26.54 2.44 -19.18
C GLN A 74 -27.27 1.37 -18.35
N GLN A 75 -27.52 0.18 -18.91
CA GLN A 75 -28.14 -0.93 -18.19
C GLN A 75 -27.28 -1.42 -17.02
N LYS A 76 -25.96 -1.56 -17.23
CA LYS A 76 -25.01 -1.93 -16.18
C LYS A 76 -24.98 -0.89 -15.05
N LEU A 77 -24.90 0.38 -15.41
CA LEU A 77 -24.88 1.48 -14.44
C LEU A 77 -26.20 1.57 -13.65
N ALA A 78 -27.35 1.31 -14.28
CA ALA A 78 -28.63 1.26 -13.59
C ALA A 78 -28.69 0.13 -12.54
N ALA A 79 -28.10 -1.04 -12.84
CA ALA A 79 -27.98 -2.13 -11.87
C ALA A 79 -27.05 -1.76 -10.70
N GLU A 80 -25.92 -1.09 -10.97
CA GLU A 80 -25.01 -0.57 -9.94
C GLU A 80 -25.68 0.47 -9.04
N GLN A 81 -26.47 1.39 -9.61
CA GLN A 81 -27.25 2.37 -8.85
C GLN A 81 -28.27 1.69 -7.93
N ALA A 82 -29.04 0.74 -8.44
CA ALA A 82 -30.01 0.00 -7.63
C ALA A 82 -29.32 -0.79 -6.49
N ALA A 83 -28.13 -1.33 -6.72
CA ALA A 83 -27.35 -2.00 -5.69
C ALA A 83 -26.84 -1.01 -4.63
N ASN A 84 -26.32 0.15 -5.05
CA ASN A 84 -25.87 1.20 -4.13
C ASN A 84 -27.03 1.73 -3.27
N GLU A 85 -28.21 1.96 -3.85
CA GLU A 85 -29.40 2.41 -3.13
C GLU A 85 -29.84 1.41 -2.05
N ARG A 86 -29.82 0.11 -2.36
CA ARG A 86 -30.11 -0.94 -1.36
C ARG A 86 -29.08 -0.96 -0.24
N GLN A 87 -27.79 -0.86 -0.58
CA GLN A 87 -26.72 -0.79 0.43
C GLN A 87 -26.84 0.45 1.30
N ARG A 88 -27.15 1.61 0.71
CA ARG A 88 -27.36 2.87 1.41
C ARG A 88 -28.55 2.77 2.36
N ALA A 89 -29.67 2.20 1.93
CA ALA A 89 -30.84 2.00 2.80
C ALA A 89 -30.53 1.08 3.98
N ALA A 90 -29.81 -0.03 3.74
CA ALA A 90 -29.37 -0.93 4.82
C ALA A 90 -28.37 -0.25 5.77
N GLN A 91 -27.44 0.54 5.24
CA GLN A 91 -26.47 1.28 6.04
C GLN A 91 -27.14 2.38 6.87
N GLN A 92 -28.17 3.04 6.34
CA GLN A 92 -28.96 4.03 7.09
C GLN A 92 -29.60 3.39 8.33
N LEU A 93 -30.19 2.20 8.20
CA LEU A 93 -30.73 1.46 9.35
C LEU A 93 -29.65 1.12 10.37
N THR A 94 -28.43 0.83 9.92
CA THR A 94 -27.27 0.57 10.80
C THR A 94 -26.85 1.83 11.57
N VAL A 95 -26.83 2.99 10.91
CA VAL A 95 -26.59 4.29 11.54
C VAL A 95 -27.67 4.60 12.58
N ASP A 96 -28.93 4.40 12.23
CA ASP A 96 -30.06 4.66 13.15
C ASP A 96 -30.01 3.74 14.38
N ALA A 97 -29.65 2.47 14.19
CA ALA A 97 -29.44 1.53 15.29
C ALA A 97 -28.25 1.93 16.17
N ALA A 98 -27.12 2.31 15.58
CA ALA A 98 -25.94 2.79 16.31
C ALA A 98 -26.23 4.08 17.07
N GLN A 99 -27.03 4.98 16.50
CA GLN A 99 -27.46 6.23 17.17
C GLN A 99 -28.32 5.91 18.40
N LYS A 100 -29.29 5.01 18.27
CA LYS A 100 -30.10 4.55 19.41
C LYS A 100 -29.23 3.91 20.50
N ALA A 101 -28.31 3.03 20.13
CA ALA A 101 -27.38 2.39 21.06
C ALA A 101 -26.52 3.42 21.80
N LYS A 102 -25.99 4.43 21.08
CA LYS A 102 -25.26 5.54 21.69
C LYS A 102 -26.11 6.31 22.69
N THR A 103 -27.32 6.73 22.30
CA THR A 103 -28.20 7.48 23.20
C THR A 103 -28.56 6.69 24.47
N ALA A 104 -28.74 5.37 24.36
CA ALA A 104 -28.98 4.51 25.51
C ALA A 104 -27.73 4.39 26.39
N ALA A 105 -26.54 4.23 25.80
CA ALA A 105 -25.29 4.15 26.54
C ALA A 105 -24.94 5.45 27.27
N ASP A 106 -25.15 6.61 26.62
CA ASP A 106 -24.97 7.93 27.23
C ASP A 106 -25.94 8.14 28.41
N ALA A 107 -27.20 7.69 28.29
CA ALA A 107 -28.17 7.75 29.39
C ALA A 107 -27.74 6.87 30.58
N VAL A 108 -27.20 5.67 30.34
CA VAL A 108 -26.67 4.79 31.40
C VAL A 108 -25.42 5.40 32.06
N LEU A 109 -24.55 6.04 31.28
CA LEU A 109 -23.38 6.75 31.80
C LEU A 109 -23.79 7.89 32.74
N GLU A 110 -24.71 8.75 32.32
CA GLU A 110 -25.20 9.86 33.14
C GLU A 110 -25.92 9.36 34.41
N ALA A 111 -26.74 8.30 34.29
CA ALA A 111 -27.37 7.66 35.46
C ALA A 111 -26.32 7.11 36.44
N SER A 112 -25.32 6.38 35.94
CA SER A 112 -24.23 5.81 36.76
C SER A 112 -23.41 6.91 37.44
N ARG A 113 -23.21 8.04 36.75
CA ARG A 113 -22.49 9.21 37.28
C ARG A 113 -23.29 9.89 38.39
N ALA A 114 -24.59 10.06 38.21
CA ALA A 114 -25.48 10.62 39.22
C ALA A 114 -25.52 9.73 40.48
N GLU A 115 -25.67 8.42 40.32
CA GLU A 115 -25.62 7.47 41.43
C GLU A 115 -24.27 7.51 42.17
N GLN A 116 -23.16 7.57 41.44
CA GLN A 116 -21.82 7.64 42.04
C GLN A 116 -21.62 8.92 42.85
N ASN A 117 -22.05 10.06 42.31
CA ASN A 117 -22.05 11.33 43.03
C ASN A 117 -22.88 11.25 44.33
N GLN A 118 -24.02 10.56 44.30
CA GLN A 118 -24.86 10.36 45.49
C GLN A 118 -24.19 9.45 46.53
N ARG A 119 -23.55 8.35 46.11
CA ARG A 119 -22.80 7.44 47.02
C ARG A 119 -21.64 8.15 47.71
N LEU A 120 -20.93 8.98 46.96
CA LEU A 120 -19.80 9.76 47.41
C LEU A 120 -20.22 10.96 48.29
N ALA A 121 -21.44 11.49 48.11
CA ALA A 121 -22.00 12.60 48.89
C ALA A 121 -21.02 13.79 49.06
N GLY A 122 -20.35 14.15 47.96
CA GLY A 122 -19.37 15.24 47.91
C GLY A 122 -17.95 14.91 48.37
N GLN A 123 -17.69 13.68 48.83
CA GLN A 123 -16.34 13.20 49.14
C GLN A 123 -15.70 12.51 47.94
N THR A 124 -14.37 12.48 47.87
CA THR A 124 -13.69 11.60 46.91
C THR A 124 -13.64 10.15 47.43
N LEU A 125 -13.49 9.16 46.54
CA LEU A 125 -13.29 7.77 46.96
C LEU A 125 -12.05 7.62 47.85
N ALA A 126 -11.01 8.43 47.61
CA ALA A 126 -9.80 8.46 48.43
C ALA A 126 -10.08 8.99 49.84
N GLU A 127 -10.86 10.08 49.96
CA GLU A 127 -11.31 10.61 51.26
C GLU A 127 -12.16 9.60 52.03
N LEU A 128 -13.08 8.90 51.35
CA LEU A 128 -13.92 7.87 51.95
C LEU A 128 -13.07 6.69 52.48
N ARG A 129 -12.06 6.26 51.72
CA ARG A 129 -11.09 5.23 52.15
C ARG A 129 -10.28 5.70 53.36
N ALA A 130 -9.79 6.94 53.36
CA ALA A 130 -9.05 7.49 54.48
C ALA A 130 -9.91 7.64 55.74
N HIS A 131 -11.20 7.97 55.60
CA HIS A 131 -12.17 7.96 56.70
C HIS A 131 -12.38 6.54 57.24
N TRP A 132 -12.57 5.56 56.36
CA TRP A 132 -12.71 4.15 56.73
C TRP A 132 -11.49 3.61 57.49
N GLN A 133 -10.28 3.92 57.03
CA GLN A 133 -9.04 3.51 57.71
C GLN A 133 -8.93 4.07 59.13
N ARG A 134 -9.35 5.33 59.34
CA ARG A 134 -9.34 5.97 60.67
C ARG A 134 -10.35 5.31 61.61
N GLU A 135 -11.57 5.06 61.14
CA GLU A 135 -12.61 4.37 61.93
C GLU A 135 -12.24 2.92 62.23
N GLN A 136 -11.59 2.21 61.28
CA GLN A 136 -11.09 0.85 61.51
C GLN A 136 -10.00 0.83 62.60
N ALA A 137 -9.07 1.77 62.57
CA ALA A 137 -8.06 1.93 63.61
C ALA A 137 -8.70 2.26 64.97
N ALA A 138 -9.74 3.09 65.00
CA ALA A 138 -10.51 3.37 66.21
C ALA A 138 -11.24 2.13 66.75
N GLY A 139 -11.80 1.28 65.88
CA GLY A 139 -12.41 0.00 66.26
C GLY A 139 -11.45 -0.93 67.01
N ASN A 140 -10.21 -1.06 66.51
CA ASN A 140 -9.17 -1.84 67.19
C ASN A 140 -8.80 -1.25 68.57
N ARG A 141 -8.76 0.09 68.69
CA ARG A 141 -8.52 0.77 69.97
C ARG A 141 -9.65 0.53 70.97
N TRP A 142 -10.90 0.53 70.54
CA TRP A 142 -12.04 0.20 71.39
C TRP A 142 -11.95 -1.20 71.99
N GLN A 143 -11.45 -2.19 71.24
CA GLN A 143 -11.22 -3.54 71.76
C GLN A 143 -10.11 -3.56 72.83
N GLN A 144 -9.03 -2.82 72.61
CA GLN A 144 -7.94 -2.67 73.58
C GLN A 144 -8.40 -1.98 74.87
N LEU A 145 -9.20 -0.92 74.74
CA LEU A 145 -9.79 -0.21 75.87
C LEU A 145 -10.73 -1.12 76.68
N ASP A 146 -11.60 -1.91 76.05
CA ASP A 146 -12.46 -2.87 76.78
C ASP A 146 -11.62 -3.89 77.58
N ALA A 147 -10.53 -4.41 77.00
CA ALA A 147 -9.62 -5.31 77.71
C ALA A 147 -8.92 -4.63 78.90
N LEU A 148 -8.43 -3.39 78.71
CA LEU A 148 -7.80 -2.60 79.77
C LEU A 148 -8.79 -2.27 80.90
N ALA A 149 -10.01 -1.84 80.57
CA ALA A 149 -11.05 -1.53 81.55
C ALA A 149 -11.44 -2.76 82.39
N ARG A 150 -11.56 -3.95 81.77
CA ARG A 150 -11.83 -5.19 82.50
C ARG A 150 -10.70 -5.51 83.48
N GLN A 151 -9.44 -5.48 83.02
CA GLN A 151 -8.28 -5.72 83.89
C GLN A 151 -8.19 -4.70 85.02
N HIS A 152 -8.46 -3.41 84.74
CA HIS A 152 -8.45 -2.36 85.74
C HIS A 152 -9.52 -2.58 86.82
N ARG A 153 -10.74 -2.98 86.44
CA ARG A 153 -11.82 -3.33 87.38
C ARG A 153 -11.48 -4.55 88.23
N GLU A 154 -10.92 -5.60 87.64
CA GLU A 154 -10.50 -6.81 88.35
C GLU A 154 -9.39 -6.53 89.39
N LEU A 155 -8.33 -5.80 89.01
CA LEU A 155 -7.26 -5.45 89.93
C LEU A 155 -7.70 -4.46 91.01
N ALA A 156 -8.59 -3.51 90.69
CA ALA A 156 -9.16 -2.60 91.68
C ALA A 156 -9.99 -3.38 92.73
N ALA A 157 -10.79 -4.36 92.32
CA ALA A 157 -11.50 -5.24 93.24
C ALA A 157 -10.53 -6.06 94.12
N GLN A 158 -9.45 -6.61 93.52
CA GLN A 158 -8.41 -7.31 94.27
C GLN A 158 -7.70 -6.40 95.28
N GLN A 159 -7.42 -5.14 94.93
CA GLN A 159 -6.79 -4.17 95.82
C GLN A 159 -7.67 -3.89 97.04
N VAL A 160 -9.00 -3.76 96.85
CA VAL A 160 -9.96 -3.60 97.96
C VAL A 160 -9.97 -4.83 98.87
N THR A 161 -10.00 -6.05 98.30
CA THR A 161 -9.93 -7.29 99.09
C THR A 161 -8.62 -7.42 99.86
N GLN A 162 -7.48 -7.12 99.23
CA GLN A 162 -6.16 -7.14 99.87
C GLN A 162 -6.07 -6.11 101.01
N ALA A 163 -6.60 -4.90 100.81
CA ALA A 163 -6.65 -3.87 101.84
C ALA A 163 -7.47 -4.31 103.06
N GLN A 164 -8.61 -4.96 102.85
CA GLN A 164 -9.43 -5.54 103.93
C GLN A 164 -8.70 -6.66 104.68
N GLN A 165 -8.03 -7.56 103.95
CA GLN A 165 -7.25 -8.65 104.55
C GLN A 165 -6.04 -8.14 105.34
N LEU A 166 -5.36 -7.09 104.87
CA LEU A 166 -4.28 -6.42 105.61
C LEU A 166 -4.81 -5.82 106.90
N GLN A 167 -5.90 -5.06 106.84
CA GLN A 167 -6.51 -4.47 108.03
C GLN A 167 -6.90 -5.55 109.07
N GLN A 168 -7.47 -6.67 108.62
CA GLN A 168 -7.77 -7.81 109.50
C GLN A 168 -6.50 -8.45 110.07
N GLY A 169 -5.45 -8.61 109.25
CA GLY A 169 -4.15 -9.13 109.66
C GLY A 169 -3.47 -8.26 110.73
N GLU A 170 -3.48 -6.93 110.57
CA GLU A 170 -2.96 -5.98 111.55
C GLU A 170 -3.70 -6.10 112.89
N GLN A 171 -5.03 -6.17 112.86
CA GLN A 171 -5.84 -6.35 114.07
C GLN A 171 -5.52 -7.67 114.79
N GLN A 172 -5.34 -8.77 114.06
CA GLN A 172 -4.96 -10.05 114.65
C GLN A 172 -3.53 -10.03 115.22
N ILE A 173 -2.57 -9.39 114.54
CA ILE A 173 -1.20 -9.24 115.05
C ILE A 173 -1.20 -8.41 116.33
N ALA A 174 -1.96 -7.31 116.38
CA ALA A 174 -2.12 -6.47 117.56
C ALA A 174 -2.77 -7.21 118.73
N ALA A 175 -3.82 -8.01 118.47
CA ALA A 175 -4.48 -8.84 119.49
C ALA A 175 -3.57 -9.96 120.03
N ARG A 176 -2.73 -10.55 119.17
CA ARG A 176 -1.72 -11.54 119.62
C ARG A 176 -0.59 -10.87 120.41
N GLU A 177 -0.16 -9.67 120.04
CA GLU A 177 0.84 -8.90 120.80
C GLU A 177 0.33 -8.54 122.20
N SER A 178 -0.91 -8.08 122.33
CA SER A 178 -1.51 -7.78 123.63
C SER A 178 -1.62 -9.04 124.50
N THR A 179 -2.01 -10.19 123.92
CA THR A 179 -2.03 -11.48 124.62
C THR A 179 -0.62 -11.91 125.06
N ARG A 180 0.41 -11.68 124.22
CA ARG A 180 1.80 -11.98 124.57
C ARG A 180 2.28 -11.15 125.76
N ILE A 181 1.92 -9.87 125.82
CA ILE A 181 2.23 -8.99 126.96
C ILE A 181 1.61 -9.53 128.25
N VAL A 182 0.35 -10.00 128.21
CA VAL A 182 -0.33 -10.61 129.36
C VAL A 182 0.37 -11.89 129.81
N LEU A 183 0.72 -12.79 128.88
CA LEU A 183 1.43 -14.03 129.20
C LEU A 183 2.82 -13.76 129.79
N LEU A 184 3.54 -12.75 129.29
CA LEU A 184 4.84 -12.36 129.87
C LEU A 184 4.72 -11.89 131.32
N GLU A 185 3.64 -11.16 131.65
CA GLU A 185 3.40 -10.72 133.02
C GLU A 185 3.02 -11.89 133.94
N GLN A 186 2.15 -12.79 133.47
CA GLN A 186 1.82 -14.02 134.19
C GLN A 186 3.05 -14.92 134.40
N HIS A 187 3.93 -15.02 133.40
CA HIS A 187 5.21 -15.74 133.51
C HIS A 187 6.08 -15.17 134.64
N LYS A 188 6.21 -13.84 134.74
CA LYS A 188 6.99 -13.21 135.83
C LYS A 188 6.43 -13.58 137.20
N VAL A 189 5.10 -13.49 137.36
CA VAL A 189 4.42 -13.81 138.63
C VAL A 189 4.60 -15.28 139.01
N LEU A 190 4.32 -16.21 138.09
CA LEU A 190 4.47 -17.65 138.33
C LEU A 190 5.93 -18.06 138.55
N SER A 191 6.88 -17.46 137.83
CA SER A 191 8.31 -17.71 138.04
C SER A 191 8.76 -17.25 139.44
N ALA A 192 8.25 -16.11 139.94
CA ALA A 192 8.51 -15.66 141.30
C ALA A 192 7.91 -16.62 142.34
N GLN A 193 6.68 -17.08 142.13
CA GLN A 193 6.02 -18.06 143.02
C GLN A 193 6.76 -19.40 143.06
N VAL A 194 7.27 -19.89 141.93
CA VAL A 194 8.11 -21.11 141.89
C VAL A 194 9.39 -20.90 142.70
N ALA A 195 10.08 -19.77 142.52
CA ALA A 195 11.30 -19.45 143.27
C ALA A 195 11.04 -19.34 144.79
N ASP A 196 9.94 -18.69 145.19
CA ASP A 196 9.54 -18.57 146.60
C ASP A 196 9.19 -19.93 147.21
N LYS A 197 8.43 -20.77 146.50
CA LYS A 197 8.07 -22.13 146.95
C LYS A 197 9.27 -23.08 146.99
N GLN A 198 10.24 -22.94 146.09
CA GLN A 198 11.51 -23.67 146.16
C GLN A 198 12.28 -23.32 147.43
N LYS A 199 12.40 -22.02 147.71
CA LYS A 199 13.07 -21.52 148.91
C LYS A 199 12.36 -21.97 150.19
N LEU A 200 11.02 -21.96 150.20
CA LEU A 200 10.22 -22.48 151.31
C LEU A 200 10.49 -23.98 151.53
N LEU A 201 10.48 -24.79 150.45
CA LEU A 201 10.74 -26.22 150.53
C LEU A 201 12.15 -26.53 151.05
N GLU A 202 13.16 -25.78 150.62
CA GLU A 202 14.54 -25.89 151.14
C GLU A 202 14.61 -25.61 152.65
N GLN A 203 13.92 -24.56 153.11
CA GLN A 203 13.83 -24.21 154.52
C GLN A 203 13.10 -25.28 155.33
N GLU A 204 11.97 -25.82 154.84
CA GLU A 204 11.22 -26.88 155.52
C GLU A 204 11.99 -28.21 155.57
N ARG A 205 12.70 -28.58 154.49
CA ARG A 205 13.60 -29.75 154.47
C ARG A 205 14.75 -29.59 155.46
N LEU A 206 15.32 -28.39 155.57
CA LEU A 206 16.36 -28.08 156.57
C LEU A 206 15.78 -28.18 158.00
N ILE A 207 14.60 -27.62 158.25
CA ILE A 207 13.93 -27.69 159.56
C ILE A 207 13.61 -29.15 159.94
N ARG A 208 13.15 -29.97 158.97
CA ARG A 208 12.91 -31.40 159.18
C ARG A 208 14.19 -32.17 159.51
N SER A 209 15.32 -31.84 158.86
CA SER A 209 16.62 -32.45 159.19
C SER A 209 17.09 -32.15 160.62
N LEU A 210 16.60 -31.06 161.22
CA LEU A 210 16.88 -30.64 162.59
C LEU A 210 15.83 -31.14 163.61
N ALA A 211 14.78 -31.83 163.16
CA ALA A 211 13.71 -32.32 164.03
C ALA A 211 14.16 -33.47 164.96
N ASP A 212 15.07 -34.33 164.50
CA ASP A 212 15.64 -35.42 165.32
C ASP A 212 16.48 -34.89 166.50
N HIS A 213 17.15 -33.75 166.31
CA HIS A 213 17.91 -33.08 167.36
C HIS A 213 16.99 -32.37 168.39
N ARG A 214 15.78 -31.94 167.97
CA ARG A 214 14.79 -31.36 168.89
C ARG A 214 14.14 -32.37 169.82
N ARG A 215 13.95 -33.62 169.39
CA ARG A 215 13.37 -34.68 170.24
C ARG A 215 14.26 -35.08 171.43
N GLN A 216 15.54 -34.69 171.43
CA GLN A 216 16.50 -34.97 172.49
C GLN A 216 16.56 -33.89 173.59
N LEU A 217 15.75 -32.83 173.51
CA LEU A 217 15.71 -31.76 174.50
C LEU A 217 14.84 -32.13 175.71
N GLN A 218 15.44 -32.14 176.91
CA GLN A 218 14.74 -32.32 178.19
C GLN A 218 14.75 -31.01 179.00
N PRO A 219 13.66 -30.68 179.73
CA PRO A 219 13.57 -29.43 180.49
C PRO A 219 14.68 -29.30 181.53
N GLY A 220 15.43 -28.18 181.49
CA GLY A 220 16.46 -27.85 182.49
C GLY A 220 17.89 -28.33 182.19
N GLN A 221 18.16 -28.97 181.04
CA GLN A 221 19.52 -29.33 180.62
C GLN A 221 19.99 -28.54 179.38
N PRO A 222 21.29 -28.20 179.26
CA PRO A 222 21.80 -27.38 178.17
C PRO A 222 21.74 -28.12 176.82
N CYS A 223 21.24 -27.45 175.79
CA CYS A 223 21.12 -28.01 174.43
C CYS A 223 22.50 -28.29 173.80
N PRO A 224 22.71 -29.46 173.15
CA PRO A 224 24.00 -29.84 172.57
C PRO A 224 24.43 -29.02 171.33
N LEU A 225 23.52 -28.23 170.74
CA LEU A 225 23.81 -27.40 169.56
C LEU A 225 24.10 -25.93 169.90
N CYS A 226 23.50 -25.37 170.97
CA CYS A 226 23.62 -23.94 171.27
C CYS A 226 23.80 -23.61 172.77
N GLY A 227 23.75 -24.59 173.68
CA GLY A 227 24.01 -24.42 175.12
C GLY A 227 22.92 -23.70 175.93
N ALA A 228 21.83 -23.23 175.31
CA ALA A 228 20.73 -22.54 176.00
C ALA A 228 19.82 -23.51 176.78
N LEU A 229 19.25 -23.04 177.90
CA LEU A 229 18.45 -23.84 178.85
C LEU A 229 16.92 -23.76 178.62
N GLU A 230 16.43 -22.86 177.75
CA GLU A 230 15.01 -22.70 177.44
C GLU A 230 14.79 -22.49 175.93
N HIS A 231 13.73 -23.11 175.38
CA HIS A 231 13.34 -23.00 173.97
C HIS A 231 11.82 -22.81 173.85
N PRO A 232 11.32 -21.59 173.58
CA PRO A 232 9.89 -21.27 173.64
C PRO A 232 9.04 -21.79 172.46
N ALA A 233 9.67 -22.22 171.35
CA ALA A 233 8.95 -22.55 170.10
C ALA A 233 9.09 -24.02 169.67
N ILE A 234 9.19 -24.99 170.60
CA ILE A 234 9.32 -26.42 170.23
C ILE A 234 8.03 -26.96 169.60
N ALA A 235 6.86 -26.46 170.02
CA ALA A 235 5.55 -26.94 169.54
C ALA A 235 5.23 -26.51 168.10
N ASP A 236 5.66 -25.31 167.69
CA ASP A 236 5.28 -24.71 166.39
C ASP A 236 5.90 -25.45 165.18
N TYR A 237 7.01 -26.17 165.39
CA TYR A 237 7.71 -26.89 164.32
C TYR A 237 7.47 -28.42 164.32
N ALA A 238 6.64 -28.93 165.24
CA ALA A 238 6.33 -30.36 165.33
C ALA A 238 5.39 -30.87 164.22
N ALA A 239 4.70 -29.96 163.52
CA ALA A 239 3.68 -30.26 162.52
C ALA A 239 4.00 -29.69 161.11
N LEU A 240 5.27 -29.69 160.71
CA LEU A 240 5.67 -29.30 159.34
C LEU A 240 5.53 -30.47 158.36
N ASP A 241 4.52 -30.39 157.48
CA ASP A 241 4.27 -31.37 156.42
C ASP A 241 4.87 -30.93 155.08
N VAL A 242 6.12 -31.35 154.86
CA VAL A 242 6.91 -31.06 153.65
C VAL A 242 6.20 -31.52 152.35
N SER A 243 5.26 -32.48 152.42
CA SER A 243 4.55 -33.01 151.25
C SER A 243 3.59 -32.00 150.61
N VAL A 244 3.02 -31.09 151.40
CA VAL A 244 2.08 -30.06 150.93
C VAL A 244 2.81 -28.99 150.12
N THR A 245 3.98 -28.55 150.60
CA THR A 245 4.83 -27.57 149.91
C THR A 245 5.42 -28.15 148.63
N GLU A 246 5.82 -29.43 148.64
CA GLU A 246 6.33 -30.14 147.46
C GLU A 246 5.25 -30.31 146.38
N ALA A 247 4.02 -30.68 146.75
CA ALA A 247 2.89 -30.73 145.83
C ALA A 247 2.54 -29.34 145.26
N ALA A 248 2.58 -28.29 146.10
CA ALA A 248 2.33 -26.92 145.65
C ALA A 248 3.44 -26.37 144.73
N LEU A 249 4.70 -26.79 144.93
CA LEU A 249 5.80 -26.47 144.03
C LEU A 249 5.66 -27.19 142.69
N GLN A 250 5.35 -28.49 142.70
CA GLN A 250 5.10 -29.25 141.47
C GLN A 250 3.93 -28.69 140.67
N ALA A 251 2.84 -28.26 141.34
CA ALA A 251 1.72 -27.60 140.70
C ALA A 251 2.14 -26.27 140.03
N ALA A 252 2.92 -25.42 140.73
CA ALA A 252 3.40 -24.16 140.19
C ALA A 252 4.40 -24.35 139.03
N GLN A 253 5.29 -25.36 139.11
CA GLN A 253 6.20 -25.74 138.04
C GLN A 253 5.45 -26.24 136.80
N LYS A 254 4.42 -27.05 136.98
CA LYS A 254 3.54 -27.50 135.89
C LYS A 254 2.82 -26.32 135.23
N SER A 255 2.24 -25.42 136.02
CA SER A 255 1.60 -24.22 135.49
C SER A 255 2.57 -23.27 134.76
N LEU A 256 3.82 -23.19 135.22
CA LEU A 256 4.88 -22.42 134.54
C LEU A 256 5.26 -23.07 133.21
N ALA A 257 5.43 -24.41 133.16
CA ALA A 257 5.73 -25.13 131.93
C ALA A 257 4.59 -25.00 130.90
N GLU A 258 3.33 -25.15 131.31
CA GLU A 258 2.16 -24.92 130.46
C GLU A 258 2.10 -23.49 129.92
N LEU A 259 2.57 -22.51 130.69
CA LEU A 259 2.60 -21.10 130.28
C LEU A 259 3.74 -20.82 129.30
N VAL A 260 4.90 -21.47 129.46
CA VAL A 260 6.01 -21.42 128.50
C VAL A 260 5.58 -22.01 127.15
N ASP A 261 4.91 -23.17 127.16
CA ASP A 261 4.40 -23.81 125.94
C ASP A 261 3.36 -22.91 125.23
N LYS A 262 2.41 -22.33 125.97
CA LYS A 262 1.45 -21.34 125.44
C LYS A 262 2.16 -20.11 124.86
N GLY A 263 3.23 -19.64 125.51
CA GLY A 263 4.05 -18.52 125.03
C GLY A 263 4.80 -18.84 123.73
N GLN A 264 5.34 -20.06 123.60
CA GLN A 264 6.01 -20.53 122.39
C GLN A 264 5.01 -20.67 121.23
N GLN A 265 3.85 -21.32 121.46
CA GLN A 265 2.79 -21.45 120.47
C GLN A 265 2.32 -20.08 119.96
N LEU A 266 2.06 -19.13 120.87
CA LEU A 266 1.65 -17.77 120.50
C LEU A 266 2.74 -17.03 119.71
N ARG A 267 4.03 -17.24 120.03
CA ARG A 267 5.16 -16.65 119.28
C ARG A 267 5.25 -17.19 117.86
N ASP A 268 5.07 -18.49 117.67
CA ASP A 268 5.09 -19.12 116.35
C ASP A 268 3.89 -18.66 115.51
N GLU A 269 2.70 -18.62 116.09
CA GLU A 269 1.50 -18.07 115.45
C GLU A 269 1.67 -16.59 115.08
N GLN A 270 2.27 -15.80 115.97
CA GLN A 270 2.54 -14.39 115.73
C GLN A 270 3.57 -14.20 114.60
N THR A 271 4.60 -15.03 114.55
CA THR A 271 5.61 -14.98 113.48
C THR A 271 4.98 -15.34 112.14
N LYS A 272 4.18 -16.42 112.08
CA LYS A 272 3.41 -16.81 110.88
C LYS A 272 2.46 -15.71 110.41
N ALA A 273 1.75 -15.07 111.34
CA ALA A 273 0.85 -13.96 111.03
C ALA A 273 1.60 -12.74 110.48
N LYS A 274 2.73 -12.37 111.08
CA LYS A 274 3.58 -11.25 110.60
C LYS A 274 4.18 -11.53 109.22
N THR A 275 4.65 -12.75 108.95
CA THR A 275 5.16 -13.12 107.61
C THR A 275 4.06 -13.14 106.55
N ALA A 276 2.87 -13.66 106.88
CA ALA A 276 1.72 -13.63 105.97
C ALA A 276 1.26 -12.19 105.68
N HIS A 277 1.26 -11.32 106.70
CA HIS A 277 0.96 -9.90 106.53
C HIS A 277 1.97 -9.18 105.64
N ALA A 278 3.27 -9.41 105.83
CA ALA A 278 4.32 -8.82 104.99
C ALA A 278 4.22 -9.27 103.52
N ALA A 279 3.94 -10.57 103.29
CA ALA A 279 3.71 -11.09 101.93
C ALA A 279 2.48 -10.45 101.26
N LEU A 280 1.41 -10.24 102.01
CA LEU A 280 0.21 -9.57 101.53
C LEU A 280 0.44 -8.08 101.25
N GLN A 281 1.29 -7.40 102.03
CA GLN A 281 1.70 -6.01 101.78
C GLN A 281 2.49 -5.89 100.47
N GLU A 282 3.43 -6.82 100.22
CA GLU A 282 4.18 -6.86 98.96
C GLU A 282 3.26 -7.12 97.76
N GLN A 283 2.28 -8.02 97.92
CA GLN A 283 1.27 -8.28 96.90
C GLN A 283 0.41 -7.04 96.63
N GLN A 284 -0.02 -6.30 97.67
CA GLN A 284 -0.77 -5.04 97.52
C GLN A 284 0.06 -3.98 96.80
N ALA A 285 1.35 -3.83 97.14
CA ALA A 285 2.25 -2.89 96.48
C ALA A 285 2.51 -3.26 95.01
N LYS A 286 2.47 -4.55 94.66
CA LYS A 286 2.50 -5.01 93.27
C LYS A 286 1.19 -4.65 92.54
N THR A 287 0.03 -4.99 93.11
CA THR A 287 -1.28 -4.64 92.54
C THR A 287 -1.41 -3.13 92.30
N ALA A 288 -0.94 -2.30 93.23
CA ALA A 288 -0.96 -0.84 93.08
C ALA A 288 -0.08 -0.33 91.93
N ARG A 289 1.10 -0.93 91.71
CA ARG A 289 1.96 -0.61 90.56
C ARG A 289 1.33 -1.03 89.24
N ASP A 290 0.72 -2.22 89.21
CA ASP A 290 0.04 -2.74 88.02
C ASP A 290 -1.18 -1.88 87.66
N LEU A 291 -1.95 -1.42 88.66
CA LEU A 291 -3.05 -0.45 88.46
C LEU A 291 -2.57 0.89 87.92
N ALA A 292 -1.48 1.45 88.46
CA ALA A 292 -0.93 2.71 87.97
C ALA A 292 -0.46 2.60 86.50
N ARG A 293 0.14 1.46 86.12
CA ARG A 293 0.51 1.19 84.73
C ARG A 293 -0.71 1.07 83.82
N LEU A 294 -1.74 0.32 84.23
CA LEU A 294 -2.97 0.19 83.46
C LEU A 294 -3.70 1.53 83.28
N ALA A 295 -3.64 2.42 84.28
CA ALA A 295 -4.22 3.76 84.17
C ALA A 295 -3.49 4.61 83.11
N ASP A 296 -2.15 4.53 83.03
CA ASP A 296 -1.35 5.21 82.00
C ASP A 296 -1.62 4.63 80.60
N ASP A 297 -1.63 3.30 80.47
CA ASP A 297 -1.95 2.59 79.23
C ASP A 297 -3.38 2.94 78.74
N TRP A 298 -4.35 3.01 79.66
CA TRP A 298 -5.72 3.46 79.37
C TRP A 298 -5.72 4.90 78.85
N GLN A 299 -5.05 5.82 79.55
CA GLN A 299 -5.05 7.24 79.20
C GLN A 299 -4.39 7.49 77.83
N GLY A 300 -3.31 6.76 77.52
CA GLY A 300 -2.66 6.80 76.21
C GLY A 300 -3.55 6.32 75.06
N GLN A 301 -4.27 5.22 75.25
CA GLN A 301 -5.21 4.71 74.23
C GLN A 301 -6.45 5.59 74.09
N PHE A 302 -6.96 6.13 75.21
CA PHE A 302 -8.14 6.99 75.26
C PHE A 302 -7.88 8.35 74.59
N ALA A 303 -6.70 8.95 74.78
CA ALA A 303 -6.33 10.22 74.16
C ALA A 303 -6.31 10.17 72.63
N ALA A 304 -6.18 8.97 72.05
CA ALA A 304 -6.15 8.76 70.61
C ALA A 304 -7.55 8.59 70.00
N LEU A 305 -8.63 8.58 70.81
CA LEU A 305 -10.01 8.58 70.33
C LEU A 305 -10.49 10.00 69.98
N PRO A 306 -11.49 10.14 69.09
CA PRO A 306 -12.11 11.41 68.81
C PRO A 306 -12.69 12.05 70.10
N ALA A 307 -12.46 13.35 70.25
CA ALA A 307 -12.94 14.11 71.41
C ALA A 307 -14.48 14.06 71.54
N GLY A 308 -14.97 13.88 72.77
CA GLY A 308 -16.40 13.96 73.09
C GLY A 308 -17.16 12.64 73.14
N THR A 309 -16.46 11.49 73.12
CA THR A 309 -17.12 10.17 73.21
C THR A 309 -17.48 9.78 74.64
N LEU A 310 -16.55 9.89 75.61
CA LEU A 310 -16.74 9.52 77.02
C LEU A 310 -15.85 10.37 77.94
N THR A 311 -15.96 10.21 79.27
CA THR A 311 -15.01 10.75 80.25
C THR A 311 -13.82 9.81 80.46
N VAL A 312 -12.69 10.33 80.96
CA VAL A 312 -11.47 9.54 81.21
C VAL A 312 -11.72 8.41 82.22
N ASP A 313 -12.68 8.58 83.13
CA ASP A 313 -13.06 7.58 84.15
C ASP A 313 -14.07 6.53 83.66
N ALA A 314 -14.39 6.51 82.36
CA ALA A 314 -15.39 5.60 81.81
C ALA A 314 -15.03 4.11 81.95
N TRP A 315 -13.79 3.77 82.28
CA TRP A 315 -13.37 2.39 82.64
C TRP A 315 -14.18 1.79 83.81
N GLN A 316 -14.81 2.64 84.64
CA GLN A 316 -15.68 2.21 85.74
C GLN A 316 -17.10 1.83 85.30
N ASP A 317 -17.57 2.36 84.16
CA ASP A 317 -18.96 2.24 83.68
C ASP A 317 -19.03 1.34 82.42
N GLU A 318 -19.13 0.05 82.67
CA GLU A 318 -19.22 -1.00 81.63
C GLU A 318 -20.37 -0.81 80.63
N PRO A 319 -21.61 -0.48 81.05
CA PRO A 319 -22.69 -0.15 80.13
C PRO A 319 -22.35 0.97 79.14
N SER A 320 -21.73 2.06 79.61
CA SER A 320 -21.38 3.20 78.76
C SER A 320 -20.28 2.85 77.75
N LEU A 321 -19.26 2.09 78.17
CA LEU A 321 -18.21 1.60 77.26
C LEU A 321 -18.74 0.65 76.19
N THR A 322 -19.62 -0.28 76.59
CA THR A 322 -20.22 -1.23 75.67
C THR A 322 -21.10 -0.51 74.64
N THR A 323 -21.84 0.51 75.07
CA THR A 323 -22.67 1.34 74.19
C THR A 323 -21.81 2.12 73.20
N ALA A 324 -20.77 2.81 73.66
CA ALA A 324 -19.86 3.56 72.78
C ALA A 324 -19.15 2.65 71.77
N ARG A 325 -18.69 1.46 72.20
CA ARG A 325 -18.09 0.45 71.31
C ARG A 325 -19.07 -0.01 70.23
N SER A 326 -20.30 -0.36 70.62
CA SER A 326 -21.31 -0.83 69.67
C SER A 326 -21.70 0.24 68.66
N GLN A 327 -21.76 1.52 69.07
CA GLN A 327 -21.97 2.65 68.16
C GLN A 327 -20.82 2.81 67.17
N ALA A 328 -19.56 2.71 67.63
CA ALA A 328 -18.38 2.76 66.75
C ALA A 328 -18.31 1.55 65.79
N GLU A 329 -18.73 0.37 66.23
CA GLU A 329 -18.80 -0.81 65.38
C GLU A 329 -19.90 -0.66 64.32
N GLN A 330 -21.06 -0.10 64.68
CA GLN A 330 -22.13 0.24 63.74
C GLN A 330 -21.70 1.30 62.72
N SER A 331 -20.98 2.36 63.14
CA SER A 331 -20.46 3.39 62.23
C SER A 331 -19.45 2.80 61.24
N LEU A 332 -18.53 1.96 61.71
CA LEU A 332 -17.55 1.27 60.85
C LEU A 332 -18.23 0.34 59.85
N ASN A 333 -19.24 -0.43 60.28
CA ASN A 333 -19.99 -1.32 59.39
C ASN A 333 -20.77 -0.55 58.32
N ALA A 334 -21.45 0.54 58.70
CA ALA A 334 -22.15 1.41 57.76
C ALA A 334 -21.18 2.06 56.75
N LEU A 335 -20.01 2.51 57.23
CA LEU A 335 -18.97 3.10 56.40
C LEU A 335 -18.34 2.07 55.45
N THR A 336 -18.13 0.83 55.92
CA THR A 336 -17.63 -0.28 55.09
C THR A 336 -18.59 -0.59 53.96
N ALA A 337 -19.89 -0.71 54.26
CA ALA A 337 -20.92 -0.93 53.25
C ALA A 337 -20.97 0.21 52.22
N ARG A 338 -20.85 1.47 52.69
CA ARG A 338 -20.80 2.66 51.83
C ARG A 338 -19.57 2.65 50.92
N LEU A 339 -18.39 2.32 51.45
CA LEU A 339 -17.16 2.23 50.67
C LEU A 339 -17.27 1.16 49.58
N GLN A 340 -17.73 -0.04 49.92
CA GLN A 340 -17.93 -1.12 48.94
C GLN A 340 -18.95 -0.73 47.87
N ALA A 341 -20.03 -0.05 48.24
CA ALA A 341 -21.01 0.47 47.28
C ALA A 341 -20.40 1.52 46.35
N ALA A 342 -19.57 2.43 46.87
CA ALA A 342 -18.87 3.44 46.08
C ALA A 342 -17.83 2.83 45.13
N GLU A 343 -17.10 1.79 45.55
CA GLU A 343 -16.14 1.08 44.70
C GLU A 343 -16.82 0.33 43.55
N ARG A 344 -17.93 -0.37 43.84
CA ARG A 344 -18.76 -0.99 42.79
C ARG A 344 -19.35 0.05 41.85
N GLY A 345 -19.77 1.20 42.38
CA GLY A 345 -20.26 2.32 41.60
C GLY A 345 -19.20 2.90 40.66
N GLU A 346 -17.95 3.00 41.11
CA GLU A 346 -16.82 3.46 40.28
C GLU A 346 -16.56 2.49 39.12
N GLN A 347 -16.60 1.19 39.39
CA GLN A 347 -16.48 0.16 38.36
C GLN A 347 -17.63 0.23 37.34
N ALA A 348 -18.86 0.41 37.80
CA ALA A 348 -20.04 0.56 36.95
C ALA A 348 -19.94 1.83 36.08
N LEU A 349 -19.49 2.94 36.65
CA LEU A 349 -19.26 4.20 35.94
C LEU A 349 -18.22 4.03 34.83
N ASN A 350 -17.09 3.40 35.13
CA ASN A 350 -16.05 3.14 34.14
C ASN A 350 -16.52 2.19 33.03
N ALA A 351 -17.31 1.17 33.36
CA ALA A 351 -17.92 0.27 32.37
C ALA A 351 -18.94 1.00 31.47
N ALA A 352 -19.78 1.85 32.06
CA ALA A 352 -20.73 2.68 31.31
C ALA A 352 -20.00 3.68 30.39
N ALA A 353 -18.92 4.31 30.88
CA ALA A 353 -18.12 5.25 30.10
C ALA A 353 -17.46 4.57 28.89
N LYS A 354 -16.91 3.37 29.09
CA LYS A 354 -16.37 2.55 28.00
C LYS A 354 -17.46 2.19 26.99
N THR A 355 -18.62 1.74 27.44
CA THR A 355 -19.75 1.36 26.57
C THR A 355 -20.23 2.55 25.72
N ALA A 356 -20.31 3.74 26.32
CA ALA A 356 -20.66 4.97 25.61
C ALA A 356 -19.61 5.36 24.55
N ALA A 357 -18.32 5.23 24.90
CA ALA A 357 -17.22 5.48 23.95
C ALA A 357 -17.24 4.49 22.77
N ASP A 358 -17.41 3.20 23.05
CA ASP A 358 -17.50 2.14 22.04
C ASP A 358 -18.70 2.39 21.11
N ALA A 359 -19.87 2.71 21.67
CA ALA A 359 -21.07 3.05 20.89
C ALA A 359 -20.88 4.30 20.02
N ALA A 360 -20.17 5.32 20.53
CA ALA A 360 -19.83 6.51 19.76
C ALA A 360 -18.90 6.21 18.58
N GLN A 361 -17.93 5.30 18.76
CA GLN A 361 -17.03 4.87 17.68
C GLN A 361 -17.78 4.08 16.60
N VAL A 362 -18.68 3.17 17.00
CA VAL A 362 -19.53 2.41 16.06
C VAL A 362 -20.42 3.34 15.24
N LEU A 363 -21.06 4.33 15.89
CA LEU A 363 -21.87 5.33 15.20
C LEU A 363 -21.04 6.12 14.17
N LEU A 364 -19.85 6.58 14.54
CA LEU A 364 -18.97 7.33 13.64
C LEU A 364 -18.54 6.48 12.44
N GLY A 365 -18.17 5.21 12.67
CA GLY A 365 -17.84 4.27 11.60
C GLY A 365 -19.02 4.03 10.65
N ALA A 366 -20.20 3.78 11.20
CA ALA A 366 -21.42 3.58 10.40
C ALA A 366 -21.77 4.82 9.56
N GLY A 367 -21.63 6.02 10.15
CA GLY A 367 -21.88 7.30 9.48
C GLY A 367 -20.91 7.59 8.34
N ASN A 368 -19.61 7.31 8.53
CA ASN A 368 -18.61 7.46 7.47
C ASN A 368 -18.90 6.52 6.29
N GLN A 369 -19.28 5.28 6.56
CA GLN A 369 -19.62 4.32 5.51
C GLN A 369 -20.89 4.73 4.74
N LEU A 370 -21.89 5.29 5.42
CA LEU A 370 -23.06 5.88 4.77
C LEU A 370 -22.68 7.03 3.83
N GLN A 371 -21.76 7.91 4.28
CA GLN A 371 -21.31 9.04 3.47
C GLN A 371 -20.58 8.59 2.20
N LEU A 372 -19.75 7.54 2.28
CA LEU A 372 -19.10 6.95 1.11
C LEU A 372 -20.13 6.40 0.11
N LEU A 373 -21.18 5.73 0.59
CA LEU A 373 -22.25 5.23 -0.28
C LEU A 373 -23.01 6.36 -0.96
N ILE A 374 -23.30 7.46 -0.25
CA ILE A 374 -23.93 8.66 -0.81
C ILE A 374 -23.06 9.26 -1.93
N GLN A 375 -21.75 9.40 -1.72
CA GLN A 375 -20.83 9.92 -2.73
C GLN A 375 -20.75 9.01 -3.96
N ALA A 376 -20.71 7.68 -3.77
CA ALA A 376 -20.75 6.73 -4.86
C ALA A 376 -22.07 6.80 -5.66
N GLY A 377 -23.21 7.02 -4.99
CA GLY A 377 -24.50 7.27 -5.63
C GLY A 377 -24.50 8.56 -6.47
N GLN A 378 -23.91 9.65 -5.97
CA GLN A 378 -23.78 10.90 -6.72
C GLN A 378 -22.88 10.75 -7.96
N ALA A 379 -21.75 10.05 -7.83
CA ALA A 379 -20.83 9.80 -8.94
C ALA A 379 -21.47 8.95 -10.05
N THR A 380 -22.24 7.93 -9.69
CA THR A 380 -22.96 7.10 -10.67
C THR A 380 -24.10 7.87 -11.35
N ALA A 381 -24.81 8.75 -10.63
CA ALA A 381 -25.82 9.64 -11.23
C ALA A 381 -25.22 10.61 -12.26
N LEU A 382 -24.05 11.18 -12.01
CA LEU A 382 -23.35 12.04 -12.97
C LEU A 382 -22.95 11.26 -14.24
N ARG A 383 -22.36 10.07 -14.08
CA ARG A 383 -22.01 9.20 -15.22
C ARG A 383 -23.24 8.81 -16.05
N GLN A 384 -24.39 8.59 -15.39
CA GLN A 384 -25.64 8.27 -16.08
C GLN A 384 -26.09 9.43 -16.97
N ALA A 385 -26.02 10.68 -16.46
CA ALA A 385 -26.35 11.86 -17.24
C ALA A 385 -25.43 12.02 -18.47
N GLU A 386 -24.14 11.74 -18.32
CA GLU A 386 -23.17 11.77 -19.42
C GLU A 386 -23.49 10.71 -20.49
N ILE A 387 -23.78 9.47 -20.09
CA ILE A 387 -24.16 8.38 -21.01
C ILE A 387 -25.45 8.71 -21.76
N ILE A 388 -26.46 9.25 -21.06
CA ILE A 388 -27.73 9.67 -21.70
C ILE A 388 -27.46 10.76 -22.74
N LYS A 389 -26.65 11.77 -22.40
CA LYS A 389 -26.31 12.86 -23.32
C LYS A 389 -25.53 12.34 -24.54
N ALA A 390 -24.55 11.45 -24.34
CA ALA A 390 -23.80 10.82 -25.42
C ALA A 390 -24.71 9.98 -26.33
N SER A 391 -25.64 9.21 -25.75
CA SER A 391 -26.60 8.40 -26.51
C SER A 391 -27.52 9.27 -27.36
N GLN A 392 -28.01 10.39 -26.83
CA GLN A 392 -28.82 11.36 -27.57
C GLN A 392 -28.05 11.99 -28.73
N ALA A 393 -26.77 12.31 -28.54
CA ALA A 393 -25.92 12.83 -29.60
C ALA A 393 -25.74 11.81 -30.75
N ILE A 394 -25.49 10.54 -30.42
CA ILE A 394 -25.36 9.46 -31.42
C ILE A 394 -26.68 9.27 -32.19
N VAL A 395 -27.83 9.30 -31.51
CA VAL A 395 -29.15 9.19 -32.17
C VAL A 395 -29.40 10.37 -33.11
N ALA A 396 -29.00 11.58 -32.73
CA ALA A 396 -29.11 12.75 -33.60
C ALA A 396 -28.20 12.63 -34.84
N GLU A 397 -26.95 12.19 -34.67
CA GLU A 397 -26.01 11.97 -35.78
C GLU A 397 -26.50 10.87 -36.74
N GLN A 398 -27.08 9.79 -36.20
CA GLN A 398 -27.72 8.75 -37.02
C GLN A 398 -28.90 9.29 -37.82
N ALA A 399 -29.75 10.11 -37.22
CA ALA A 399 -30.90 10.69 -37.91
C ALA A 399 -30.47 11.64 -39.05
N GLU A 400 -29.40 12.42 -38.84
CA GLU A 400 -28.82 13.28 -39.88
C GLU A 400 -28.20 12.46 -41.02
N LEU A 401 -27.46 11.40 -40.69
CA LEU A 401 -26.86 10.50 -41.68
C LEU A 401 -27.94 9.76 -42.49
N ASP A 402 -29.00 9.29 -41.85
CA ASP A 402 -30.15 8.65 -42.51
C ASP A 402 -30.89 9.64 -43.42
N ALA A 403 -30.95 10.93 -43.07
CA ALA A 403 -31.49 11.97 -43.94
C ALA A 403 -30.63 12.17 -45.20
N ARG A 404 -29.31 12.30 -45.04
CA ARG A 404 -28.35 12.42 -46.17
C ARG A 404 -28.38 11.21 -47.11
N LEU A 405 -28.51 9.99 -46.56
CA LEU A 405 -28.65 8.77 -47.36
C LEU A 405 -29.93 8.79 -48.20
N LYS A 406 -31.06 9.28 -47.65
CA LYS A 406 -32.34 9.38 -48.36
C LYS A 406 -32.36 10.43 -49.48
N GLU A 407 -31.45 11.40 -49.47
CA GLU A 407 -31.32 12.36 -50.57
C GLU A 407 -30.74 11.73 -51.84
N THR A 408 -29.89 10.70 -51.68
CA THR A 408 -29.20 10.03 -52.80
C THR A 408 -29.77 8.65 -53.14
N LEU A 409 -30.50 8.02 -52.21
CA LEU A 409 -31.12 6.70 -52.35
C LEU A 409 -32.63 6.80 -52.19
N ALA A 410 -33.39 6.19 -53.11
CA ALA A 410 -34.85 6.14 -53.00
C ALA A 410 -35.34 5.38 -51.74
N ALA A 411 -34.58 4.38 -51.31
CA ALA A 411 -34.78 3.67 -50.04
C ALA A 411 -33.42 3.18 -49.52
N ILE A 412 -33.24 3.21 -48.19
CA ILE A 412 -32.05 2.67 -47.55
C ILE A 412 -32.12 1.12 -47.63
N PRO A 413 -31.15 0.44 -48.26
CA PRO A 413 -31.15 -1.02 -48.38
C PRO A 413 -31.13 -1.70 -47.01
N ALA A 414 -31.84 -2.82 -46.90
CA ALA A 414 -31.81 -3.66 -45.70
C ALA A 414 -30.43 -4.32 -45.50
N ASP A 415 -29.76 -4.69 -46.60
CA ASP A 415 -28.37 -5.16 -46.63
C ASP A 415 -27.51 -4.23 -47.50
N PRO A 416 -26.87 -3.21 -46.90
CA PRO A 416 -26.00 -2.30 -47.62
C PRO A 416 -24.78 -2.96 -48.26
N ALA A 417 -24.28 -4.06 -47.71
CA ALA A 417 -23.07 -4.72 -48.21
C ALA A 417 -23.35 -5.43 -49.54
N ALA A 418 -24.42 -6.23 -49.58
CA ALA A 418 -24.84 -6.88 -50.82
C ALA A 418 -25.21 -5.85 -51.90
N TRP A 419 -25.93 -4.80 -51.52
CA TRP A 419 -26.32 -3.73 -52.45
C TRP A 419 -25.11 -2.97 -53.04
N LEU A 420 -24.10 -2.65 -52.21
CA LEU A 420 -22.87 -2.01 -52.67
C LEU A 420 -22.06 -2.92 -53.60
N MET A 421 -22.03 -4.24 -53.34
CA MET A 421 -21.34 -5.21 -54.21
C MET A 421 -21.97 -5.29 -55.60
N GLU A 422 -23.31 -5.31 -55.69
CA GLU A 422 -24.01 -5.30 -56.98
C GLU A 422 -23.70 -4.05 -57.80
N ARG A 423 -23.75 -2.87 -57.17
CA ARG A 423 -23.46 -1.59 -57.82
C ARG A 423 -21.98 -1.45 -58.19
N ASP A 424 -21.07 -2.00 -57.38
CA ASP A 424 -19.64 -2.06 -57.70
C ASP A 424 -19.37 -2.96 -58.91
N ALA A 425 -20.03 -4.12 -58.99
CA ALA A 425 -19.92 -5.01 -60.15
C ALA A 425 -20.41 -4.35 -61.45
N GLU A 426 -21.51 -3.59 -61.40
CA GLU A 426 -22.01 -2.81 -62.53
C GLU A 426 -21.03 -1.72 -62.99
N TRP A 427 -20.39 -1.04 -62.04
CA TRP A 427 -19.37 -0.02 -62.32
C TRP A 427 -18.08 -0.64 -62.87
N GLN A 428 -17.60 -1.74 -62.29
CA GLN A 428 -16.43 -2.48 -62.78
C GLN A 428 -16.65 -3.00 -64.20
N HIS A 429 -17.82 -3.54 -64.50
CA HIS A 429 -18.17 -3.98 -65.85
C HIS A 429 -18.13 -2.80 -66.84
N TRP A 430 -18.68 -1.65 -66.47
CA TRP A 430 -18.60 -0.43 -67.28
C TRP A 430 -17.14 0.05 -67.48
N GLN A 431 -16.31 0.02 -66.43
CA GLN A 431 -14.90 0.40 -66.50
C GLN A 431 -14.10 -0.56 -67.40
N GLN A 432 -14.35 -1.87 -67.31
CA GLN A 432 -13.75 -2.87 -68.20
C GLN A 432 -14.15 -2.62 -69.65
N THR A 433 -15.41 -2.30 -69.92
CA THR A 433 -15.88 -1.97 -71.28
C THR A 433 -15.26 -0.66 -71.79
N GLN A 434 -15.04 0.34 -70.94
CA GLN A 434 -14.30 1.57 -71.32
C GLN A 434 -12.82 1.31 -71.61
N ARG A 435 -12.14 0.46 -70.80
CA ARG A 435 -10.76 0.04 -71.11
C ARG A 435 -10.71 -0.72 -72.42
N ARG A 436 -11.65 -1.63 -72.65
CA ARG A 436 -11.77 -2.36 -73.91
C ARG A 436 -11.99 -1.42 -75.09
N ARG A 437 -12.78 -0.36 -74.91
CA ARG A 437 -12.97 0.71 -75.91
C ARG A 437 -11.65 1.41 -76.27
N GLN A 438 -10.84 1.76 -75.28
CA GLN A 438 -9.53 2.40 -75.49
C GLN A 438 -8.51 1.45 -76.14
N GLU A 439 -8.45 0.19 -75.68
CA GLU A 439 -7.63 -0.86 -76.28
C GLU A 439 -8.02 -1.08 -77.74
N LEU A 440 -9.32 -1.17 -78.01
CA LEU A 440 -9.83 -1.42 -79.34
C LEU A 440 -9.63 -0.21 -80.26
N ALA A 441 -9.71 1.02 -79.74
CA ALA A 441 -9.33 2.22 -80.48
C ALA A 441 -7.84 2.18 -80.89
N THR A 442 -6.96 1.77 -79.98
CA THR A 442 -5.52 1.59 -80.25
C THR A 442 -5.27 0.47 -81.26
N GLN A 443 -5.96 -0.66 -81.11
CA GLN A 443 -5.90 -1.77 -82.07
C GLN A 443 -6.40 -1.34 -83.45
N LEU A 444 -7.42 -0.50 -83.53
CA LEU A 444 -7.98 -0.02 -84.79
C LEU A 444 -6.96 0.87 -85.53
N VAL A 445 -6.21 1.72 -84.81
CA VAL A 445 -5.07 2.47 -85.38
C VAL A 445 -3.98 1.52 -85.88
N GLN A 446 -3.57 0.54 -85.06
CA GLN A 446 -2.54 -0.44 -85.46
C GLN A 446 -2.97 -1.29 -86.66
N GLN A 447 -4.24 -1.69 -86.74
CA GLN A 447 -4.76 -2.46 -87.88
C GLN A 447 -4.87 -1.60 -89.15
N GLN A 448 -5.14 -0.30 -89.02
CA GLN A 448 -5.07 0.65 -90.15
C GLN A 448 -3.65 0.78 -90.67
N GLU A 449 -2.66 0.95 -89.79
CA GLU A 449 -1.25 1.02 -90.15
C GLU A 449 -0.76 -0.29 -90.79
N ARG A 450 -1.10 -1.44 -90.21
CA ARG A 450 -0.76 -2.77 -90.76
C ARG A 450 -1.37 -3.01 -92.13
N ASN A 451 -2.63 -2.62 -92.34
CA ASN A 451 -3.26 -2.70 -93.66
C ASN A 451 -2.51 -1.81 -94.67
N GLY A 452 -2.19 -0.57 -94.32
CA GLY A 452 -1.41 0.33 -95.17
C GLY A 452 -0.01 -0.21 -95.51
N ALA A 453 0.69 -0.76 -94.53
CA ALA A 453 2.01 -1.38 -94.72
C ALA A 453 1.94 -2.62 -95.62
N ALA A 454 0.96 -3.51 -95.40
CA ALA A 454 0.77 -4.70 -96.24
C ALA A 454 0.41 -4.34 -97.68
N GLN A 455 -0.41 -3.30 -97.89
CA GLN A 455 -0.72 -2.78 -99.23
C GLN A 455 0.55 -2.29 -99.95
N THR A 456 1.41 -1.55 -99.23
CA THR A 456 2.68 -1.00 -99.75
C THR A 456 3.69 -2.11 -100.05
N GLN A 457 3.74 -3.16 -99.22
CA GLN A 457 4.60 -4.31 -99.45
C GLN A 457 4.16 -5.13 -100.67
N ALA A 458 2.85 -5.28 -100.89
CA ALA A 458 2.30 -5.92 -102.08
C ALA A 458 2.67 -5.15 -103.36
N THR A 459 2.61 -3.82 -103.34
CA THR A 459 3.03 -3.00 -104.49
C THR A 459 4.54 -3.11 -104.73
N HIS A 460 5.36 -3.07 -103.67
CA HIS A 460 6.81 -3.15 -103.79
C HIS A 460 7.31 -4.47 -104.40
N TRP A 461 6.78 -5.62 -103.96
CA TRP A 461 7.16 -6.92 -104.52
C TRP A 461 6.66 -7.11 -105.95
N ALA A 462 5.49 -6.55 -106.29
CA ALA A 462 5.01 -6.54 -107.67
C ALA A 462 5.95 -5.73 -108.59
N GLU A 463 6.47 -4.60 -108.13
CA GLU A 463 7.46 -3.79 -108.86
C GLU A 463 8.82 -4.48 -109.00
N GLN A 464 9.34 -5.10 -107.93
CA GLN A 464 10.62 -5.83 -107.99
C GLN A 464 10.55 -7.05 -108.92
N ALA A 465 9.45 -7.80 -108.90
CA ALA A 465 9.22 -8.91 -109.81
C ALA A 465 9.19 -8.41 -111.26
N ALA A 466 8.53 -7.27 -111.52
CA ALA A 466 8.49 -6.65 -112.84
C ALA A 466 9.86 -6.15 -113.31
N GLN A 467 10.67 -5.52 -112.45
CA GLN A 467 12.02 -5.06 -112.77
C GLN A 467 12.96 -6.23 -113.10
N ARG A 468 12.94 -7.29 -112.29
CA ARG A 468 13.73 -8.50 -112.55
C ARG A 468 13.34 -9.20 -113.85
N ARG A 469 12.05 -9.15 -114.21
CA ARG A 469 11.54 -9.64 -115.50
C ARG A 469 11.98 -8.77 -116.68
N ALA A 470 12.28 -7.49 -116.45
CA ALA A 470 12.79 -6.55 -117.47
C ALA A 470 14.32 -6.63 -117.65
N GLU A 471 15.08 -6.97 -116.60
CA GLU A 471 16.55 -7.17 -116.68
C GLU A 471 16.95 -8.47 -117.42
N LEU A 472 16.03 -9.43 -117.53
CA LEU A 472 16.17 -10.65 -118.30
C LEU A 472 15.27 -10.58 -119.54
N GLY A 473 15.77 -9.94 -120.60
CA GLY A 473 15.06 -9.79 -121.87
C GLY A 473 14.58 -11.12 -122.48
N GLU A 474 13.53 -11.05 -123.30
CA GLU A 474 12.81 -12.18 -123.93
C GLU A 474 13.72 -13.38 -124.29
N ILE A 475 13.60 -14.46 -123.51
CA ILE A 475 14.15 -15.77 -123.84
C ILE A 475 13.01 -16.61 -124.41
N ASP A 476 13.13 -16.90 -125.70
CA ASP A 476 12.27 -17.75 -126.52
C ASP A 476 12.21 -19.20 -125.94
N PRO A 477 11.05 -19.86 -125.80
CA PRO A 477 10.89 -21.06 -124.97
C PRO A 477 11.28 -22.41 -125.65
N GLU A 478 12.14 -22.43 -126.67
CA GLU A 478 12.50 -23.67 -127.40
C GLU A 478 13.94 -24.20 -127.20
N THR A 479 14.81 -23.57 -126.40
CA THR A 479 16.22 -23.99 -126.25
C THR A 479 16.61 -24.68 -124.93
N VAL A 480 15.65 -25.04 -124.07
CA VAL A 480 15.93 -25.64 -122.74
C VAL A 480 15.78 -27.19 -122.70
N SER A 481 15.47 -27.84 -123.83
CA SER A 481 15.13 -29.28 -123.86
C SER A 481 16.32 -30.25 -124.09
N THR A 482 17.51 -29.80 -124.48
CA THR A 482 18.57 -30.69 -125.03
C THR A 482 19.88 -30.79 -124.24
N ALA A 483 19.89 -30.46 -122.94
CA ALA A 483 21.06 -30.60 -122.07
C ALA A 483 20.78 -31.46 -120.81
N ARG A 484 20.03 -32.56 -120.96
CA ARG A 484 19.65 -33.46 -119.85
C ARG A 484 20.19 -34.89 -119.95
N SER A 485 21.22 -35.14 -120.76
CA SER A 485 21.85 -36.46 -120.83
C SER A 485 23.38 -36.37 -120.83
N GLY A 486 23.99 -36.77 -119.71
CA GLY A 486 25.39 -37.20 -119.67
C GLY A 486 26.30 -36.35 -118.80
N GLN A 487 26.37 -36.66 -117.50
CA GLN A 487 27.61 -37.05 -116.79
C GLN A 487 27.36 -37.06 -115.28
N GLU A 488 27.60 -38.22 -114.69
CA GLU A 488 27.69 -38.45 -113.25
C GLU A 488 28.85 -37.66 -112.65
N SER A 489 28.58 -36.89 -111.59
CA SER A 489 29.57 -36.50 -110.58
C SER A 489 28.82 -36.18 -109.29
N GLN A 490 29.23 -36.86 -108.22
CA GLN A 490 28.75 -36.70 -106.85
C GLN A 490 29.11 -35.30 -106.33
N ASP A 491 28.11 -34.45 -106.12
CA ASP A 491 27.97 -33.59 -104.92
C ASP A 491 26.73 -32.67 -105.06
N GLY A 492 25.81 -32.78 -104.09
CA GLY A 492 24.79 -31.78 -103.76
C GLY A 492 23.37 -32.01 -104.30
N PRO A 493 22.34 -31.89 -103.44
CA PRO A 493 21.02 -31.46 -103.85
C PRO A 493 20.76 -30.05 -103.32
N LEU A 494 20.89 -29.05 -104.20
CA LEU A 494 20.33 -27.71 -104.00
C LEU A 494 19.50 -27.37 -105.25
N GLU A 495 18.38 -28.07 -105.44
CA GLU A 495 17.28 -27.54 -106.24
C GLU A 495 16.41 -26.66 -105.33
N PRO A 496 16.29 -25.35 -105.56
CA PRO A 496 15.37 -24.52 -104.79
C PRO A 496 13.92 -24.77 -105.26
N GLN A 497 13.17 -25.52 -104.45
CA GLN A 497 11.73 -25.71 -104.59
C GLN A 497 10.99 -24.45 -104.10
N PHE A 498 10.53 -23.59 -105.02
CA PHE A 498 9.75 -22.38 -104.72
C PHE A 498 8.22 -22.62 -104.70
N SER A 499 7.77 -23.87 -104.58
CA SER A 499 6.34 -24.22 -104.67
C SER A 499 5.91 -25.19 -103.58
N GLU A 500 5.57 -24.67 -102.41
CA GLU A 500 4.66 -25.32 -101.46
C GLU A 500 3.63 -24.31 -100.94
N SER A 501 2.36 -24.66 -101.09
CA SER A 501 1.21 -23.92 -100.56
C SER A 501 1.26 -23.88 -99.04
N SER A 502 1.40 -22.68 -98.47
CA SER A 502 1.36 -22.41 -97.03
C SER A 502 0.07 -21.73 -96.66
N ASP A 503 -0.62 -22.23 -95.62
CA ASP A 503 -1.86 -21.64 -95.07
C ASP A 503 -1.66 -20.23 -94.47
N ASP A 504 -0.42 -19.84 -94.17
CA ASP A 504 -0.05 -18.48 -93.77
C ASP A 504 0.72 -17.75 -94.89
N PRO A 505 0.11 -16.73 -95.54
CA PRO A 505 0.74 -15.96 -96.60
C PRO A 505 1.88 -15.05 -96.11
N ALA A 506 1.88 -14.63 -94.84
CA ALA A 506 2.95 -13.81 -94.28
C ALA A 506 4.22 -14.63 -94.02
N ALA A 507 4.07 -15.85 -93.50
CA ALA A 507 5.17 -16.78 -93.32
C ALA A 507 5.75 -17.29 -94.65
N ALA A 508 4.92 -17.42 -95.70
CA ALA A 508 5.38 -17.76 -97.05
C ALA A 508 6.20 -16.62 -97.69
N LEU A 509 5.75 -15.38 -97.54
CA LEU A 509 6.50 -14.18 -97.94
C LEU A 509 7.84 -14.07 -97.20
N ALA A 510 7.83 -14.24 -95.87
CA ALA A 510 9.02 -14.18 -95.04
C ALA A 510 10.06 -15.26 -95.41
N ARG A 511 9.61 -16.48 -95.74
CA ARG A 511 10.51 -17.56 -96.20
C ARG A 511 11.11 -17.26 -97.57
N CYS A 512 10.32 -16.78 -98.53
CA CYS A 512 10.83 -16.40 -99.85
C CYS A 512 11.86 -15.27 -99.76
N THR A 513 11.60 -14.26 -98.92
CA THR A 513 12.53 -13.14 -98.69
C THR A 513 13.78 -13.55 -97.92
N ALA A 514 13.65 -14.41 -96.91
CA ALA A 514 14.78 -14.94 -96.14
C ALA A 514 15.71 -15.81 -96.98
N GLN A 515 15.19 -16.67 -97.86
CA GLN A 515 16.02 -17.48 -98.77
C GLN A 515 16.79 -16.62 -99.78
N LEU A 516 16.21 -15.50 -100.24
CA LEU A 516 16.90 -14.51 -101.09
C LEU A 516 17.99 -13.75 -100.31
N ALA A 517 17.77 -13.44 -99.03
CA ALA A 517 18.74 -12.75 -98.17
C ALA A 517 19.86 -13.68 -97.64
N GLU A 518 19.56 -14.94 -97.33
CA GLU A 518 20.52 -15.94 -96.81
C GLU A 518 21.63 -16.25 -97.83
N LEU A 519 21.28 -16.34 -99.11
CA LEU A 519 22.24 -16.47 -100.19
C LEU A 519 23.18 -15.25 -100.30
N GLY A 520 22.69 -14.06 -99.97
CA GLY A 520 23.50 -12.84 -99.91
C GLY A 520 24.38 -12.73 -98.65
N GLN A 521 23.87 -13.16 -97.49
CA GLN A 521 24.56 -13.06 -96.20
C GLN A 521 25.63 -14.14 -95.98
N ARG A 522 25.45 -15.36 -96.49
CA ARG A 522 26.48 -16.43 -96.41
C ARG A 522 27.81 -16.03 -97.04
N LEU A 523 27.75 -15.18 -98.07
CA LEU A 523 28.92 -14.67 -98.78
C LEU A 523 29.70 -13.63 -97.95
N ALA A 524 29.00 -12.81 -97.16
CA ALA A 524 29.61 -11.80 -96.28
C ALA A 524 30.07 -12.34 -94.91
N ALA A 525 29.37 -13.35 -94.36
CA ALA A 525 29.62 -13.86 -93.00
C ALA A 525 30.91 -14.69 -92.85
N LEU A 526 31.37 -15.37 -93.92
CA LEU A 526 32.62 -16.14 -93.88
C LEU A 526 33.86 -15.24 -93.76
N GLN A 527 33.79 -13.99 -94.22
CA GLN A 527 34.92 -13.06 -94.20
C GLN A 527 35.11 -12.39 -92.84
N GLY A 528 34.05 -12.19 -92.04
CA GLY A 528 34.13 -11.52 -90.74
C GLY A 528 34.57 -12.41 -89.57
N ARG A 529 34.31 -13.73 -89.64
CA ARG A 529 34.50 -14.65 -88.51
C ARG A 529 35.96 -14.96 -88.18
N GLN A 530 36.86 -14.77 -89.14
CA GLN A 530 38.28 -15.04 -88.98
C GLN A 530 38.99 -13.97 -88.14
N ALA A 531 38.59 -12.69 -88.23
CA ALA A 531 39.27 -11.59 -87.55
C ALA A 531 38.95 -11.46 -86.05
N GLN A 532 37.83 -12.03 -85.58
CA GLN A 532 37.33 -11.81 -84.22
C GLN A 532 37.90 -12.81 -83.18
N LEU A 533 38.33 -14.00 -83.62
CA LEU A 533 38.80 -15.05 -82.71
C LEU A 533 40.20 -14.77 -82.15
N ASP A 534 41.07 -14.11 -82.91
CA ASP A 534 42.46 -13.82 -82.50
C ASP A 534 42.55 -12.76 -81.38
N ALA A 535 41.62 -11.81 -81.34
CA ALA A 535 41.64 -10.73 -80.35
C ALA A 535 41.20 -11.17 -78.93
N ASN A 536 40.35 -12.20 -78.81
CA ASN A 536 39.79 -12.62 -77.52
C ASN A 536 40.76 -13.47 -76.68
N LEU A 537 41.65 -14.22 -77.32
CA LEU A 537 42.59 -15.11 -76.63
C LEU A 537 43.61 -14.33 -75.77
N ALA A 538 44.08 -13.17 -76.26
CA ALA A 538 45.08 -12.37 -75.58
C ALA A 538 44.59 -11.71 -74.28
N ARG A 539 43.31 -11.33 -74.21
CA ARG A 539 42.74 -10.58 -73.07
C ARG A 539 42.49 -11.44 -71.83
N GLN A 540 42.16 -12.72 -72.01
CA GLN A 540 41.88 -13.63 -70.90
C GLN A 540 43.12 -14.03 -70.11
N GLN A 541 44.28 -14.14 -70.77
CA GLN A 541 45.53 -14.54 -70.12
C GLN A 541 46.06 -13.49 -69.13
N GLN A 542 45.89 -12.19 -69.44
CA GLN A 542 46.34 -11.10 -68.58
C GLN A 542 45.56 -11.04 -67.25
N THR A 543 44.24 -11.19 -67.31
CA THR A 543 43.34 -11.03 -66.15
C THR A 543 43.55 -12.11 -65.08
N LEU A 544 43.95 -13.32 -65.51
CA LEU A 544 44.19 -14.44 -64.60
C LEU A 544 45.50 -14.26 -63.80
N ALA A 545 46.51 -13.62 -64.38
CA ALA A 545 47.78 -13.37 -63.71
C ALA A 545 47.65 -12.35 -62.56
N ASP A 546 46.88 -11.28 -62.75
CA ASP A 546 46.73 -10.22 -61.75
C ASP A 546 45.97 -10.68 -60.49
N ALA A 547 44.93 -11.50 -60.65
CA ALA A 547 44.12 -12.00 -59.55
C ALA A 547 44.88 -12.99 -58.64
N ALA A 548 45.76 -13.81 -59.22
CA ALA A 548 46.57 -14.78 -58.47
C ALA A 548 47.60 -14.10 -57.54
N SER A 549 48.20 -12.99 -58.01
CA SER A 549 49.17 -12.20 -57.26
C SER A 549 48.56 -11.50 -56.03
N ALA A 550 47.36 -10.91 -56.20
CA ALA A 550 46.65 -10.23 -55.11
C ALA A 550 46.27 -11.19 -53.96
N TRP A 551 45.84 -12.41 -54.30
CA TRP A 551 45.47 -13.43 -53.32
C TRP A 551 46.67 -13.92 -52.48
N GLN A 552 47.81 -14.23 -53.13
CA GLN A 552 49.00 -14.70 -52.43
C GLN A 552 49.56 -13.67 -51.44
N THR A 553 49.48 -12.38 -51.79
CA THR A 553 49.94 -11.28 -50.93
C THR A 553 49.10 -11.15 -49.65
N ALA A 554 47.77 -11.29 -49.77
CA ALA A 554 46.86 -11.22 -48.63
C ALA A 554 47.00 -12.42 -47.68
N LEU A 555 47.25 -13.61 -48.21
CA LEU A 555 47.44 -14.83 -47.40
C LEU A 555 48.74 -14.74 -46.57
N ALA A 556 49.82 -14.20 -47.12
CA ALA A 556 51.10 -14.06 -46.41
C ALA A 556 51.07 -13.06 -45.24
N ALA A 557 50.15 -12.08 -45.27
CA ALA A 557 49.99 -11.09 -44.19
C ALA A 557 49.11 -11.60 -43.02
N SER A 558 48.58 -12.82 -43.12
CA SER A 558 47.67 -13.43 -42.18
C SER A 558 48.40 -14.46 -41.28
N PRO A 559 47.92 -14.71 -40.05
CA PRO A 559 48.47 -15.75 -39.18
C PRO A 559 48.15 -17.19 -39.63
N PHE A 560 47.40 -17.36 -40.71
CA PHE A 560 47.05 -18.66 -41.30
C PHE A 560 48.02 -19.04 -42.42
N SER A 561 48.51 -20.28 -42.42
CA SER A 561 49.51 -20.77 -43.38
C SER A 561 48.96 -21.07 -44.78
N ASP A 562 47.66 -21.36 -44.88
CA ASP A 562 46.99 -21.73 -46.14
C ASP A 562 45.49 -21.39 -46.11
N LEU A 563 44.85 -21.49 -47.28
CA LEU A 563 43.41 -21.24 -47.46
C LEU A 563 42.56 -22.20 -46.60
N GLU A 564 43.03 -23.43 -46.42
CA GLU A 564 42.31 -24.47 -45.68
C GLU A 564 42.29 -24.14 -44.17
N ALA A 565 43.44 -23.75 -43.58
CA ALA A 565 43.53 -23.31 -42.18
C ALA A 565 42.71 -22.04 -41.90
N TYR A 566 42.64 -21.10 -42.85
CA TYR A 566 41.77 -19.92 -42.72
C TYR A 566 40.28 -20.33 -42.71
N SER A 567 39.87 -21.20 -43.64
CA SER A 567 38.49 -21.66 -43.74
C SER A 567 38.05 -22.49 -42.52
N ALA A 568 38.97 -23.25 -41.90
CA ALA A 568 38.71 -24.03 -40.70
C ALA A 568 38.61 -23.20 -39.41
N ALA A 569 39.24 -22.01 -39.36
CA ALA A 569 39.24 -21.13 -38.20
C ALA A 569 38.02 -20.18 -38.14
N LEU A 570 37.19 -20.16 -39.18
CA LEU A 570 35.98 -19.35 -39.26
C LEU A 570 34.88 -19.90 -38.35
N LEU A 571 34.73 -19.29 -37.16
CA LEU A 571 33.59 -19.56 -36.29
C LEU A 571 32.29 -18.99 -36.89
N PRO A 572 31.18 -19.73 -36.86
CA PRO A 572 29.86 -19.20 -37.19
C PRO A 572 29.52 -17.97 -36.35
N ALA A 573 28.87 -16.98 -36.96
CA ALA A 573 28.59 -15.69 -36.32
C ALA A 573 27.82 -15.83 -34.99
N GLU A 574 26.89 -16.79 -34.91
CA GLU A 574 26.13 -17.09 -33.70
C GLU A 574 26.99 -17.67 -32.58
N GLU A 575 27.93 -18.57 -32.91
CA GLU A 575 28.80 -19.18 -31.92
C GLU A 575 29.84 -18.19 -31.38
N ARG A 576 30.34 -17.31 -32.24
CA ARG A 576 31.19 -16.17 -31.84
C ARG A 576 30.45 -15.26 -30.86
N GLN A 577 29.20 -14.89 -31.15
CA GLN A 577 28.40 -14.01 -30.30
C GLN A 577 28.06 -14.66 -28.95
N ARG A 578 27.76 -15.97 -28.94
CA ARG A 578 27.54 -16.75 -27.71
C ARG A 578 28.78 -16.78 -26.82
N LEU A 579 29.96 -17.04 -27.39
CA LEU A 579 31.22 -17.08 -26.65
C LEU A 579 31.61 -15.70 -26.10
N GLN A 580 31.30 -14.63 -26.84
CA GLN A 580 31.58 -13.26 -26.42
C GLN A 580 30.72 -12.84 -25.22
N LEU A 581 29.42 -13.15 -25.24
CA LEU A 581 28.51 -12.97 -24.10
C LEU A 581 28.93 -13.82 -22.88
N ALA A 582 29.35 -15.08 -23.10
CA ALA A 582 29.83 -15.94 -22.01
C ALA A 582 31.12 -15.41 -21.37
N ARG A 583 32.01 -14.78 -22.15
CA ARG A 583 33.21 -14.13 -21.63
C ARG A 583 32.86 -12.94 -20.75
N GLU A 584 31.96 -12.07 -21.23
CA GLU A 584 31.52 -10.87 -20.50
C GLU A 584 30.84 -11.24 -19.18
N SER A 585 29.95 -12.25 -19.19
CA SER A 585 29.33 -12.82 -18.00
C SER A 585 30.35 -13.31 -16.96
N ARG A 586 31.32 -14.13 -17.38
CA ARG A 586 32.36 -14.65 -16.47
C ARG A 586 33.26 -13.56 -15.94
N GLN A 587 33.52 -12.51 -16.72
CA GLN A 587 34.37 -11.39 -16.32
C GLN A 587 33.66 -10.51 -15.28
N ALA A 588 32.35 -10.28 -15.42
CA ALA A 588 31.54 -9.61 -14.41
C ALA A 588 31.46 -10.42 -13.09
N ALA A 589 31.26 -11.74 -13.19
CA ALA A 589 31.23 -12.63 -12.02
C ALA A 589 32.57 -12.63 -11.26
N LYS A 590 33.69 -12.63 -11.98
CA LYS A 590 35.03 -12.52 -11.38
C LYS A 590 35.21 -11.19 -10.63
N GLN A 591 34.82 -10.07 -11.24
CA GLN A 591 34.92 -8.75 -10.60
C GLN A 591 34.09 -8.66 -9.31
N GLN A 592 32.88 -9.24 -9.28
CA GLN A 592 32.07 -9.33 -8.06
C GLN A 592 32.73 -10.18 -6.98
N ALA A 593 33.29 -11.34 -7.35
CA ALA A 593 33.98 -12.22 -6.41
C ALA A 593 35.23 -11.55 -5.81
N ASP A 594 36.00 -10.83 -6.63
CA ASP A 594 37.19 -10.09 -6.19
C ASP A 594 36.81 -8.96 -5.22
N ALA A 595 35.72 -8.22 -5.48
CA ALA A 595 35.23 -7.17 -4.59
C ALA A 595 34.75 -7.72 -3.23
N LEU A 596 34.04 -8.86 -3.22
CA LEU A 596 33.61 -9.53 -1.99
C LEU A 596 34.80 -10.03 -1.17
N LEU A 597 35.81 -10.61 -1.83
CA LEU A 597 37.04 -11.06 -1.18
C LEU A 597 37.80 -9.89 -0.54
N GLN A 598 37.86 -8.74 -1.22
CA GLN A 598 38.51 -7.53 -0.70
C GLN A 598 37.77 -6.97 0.52
N ALA A 599 36.43 -6.88 0.47
CA ALA A 599 35.62 -6.43 1.61
C ALA A 599 35.75 -7.36 2.84
N ALA A 600 35.82 -8.68 2.62
CA ALA A 600 36.04 -9.65 3.69
C ALA A 600 37.43 -9.51 4.32
N ARG A 601 38.48 -9.29 3.50
CA ARG A 601 39.84 -9.04 3.98
C ARG A 601 39.95 -7.75 4.79
N GLU A 602 39.29 -6.67 4.35
CA GLU A 602 39.23 -5.42 5.12
C GLU A 602 38.53 -5.59 6.47
N LYS A 603 37.45 -6.37 6.53
CA LYS A 603 36.71 -6.64 7.78
C LYS A 603 37.56 -7.45 8.77
N ILE A 604 38.28 -8.46 8.28
CA ILE A 604 39.24 -9.22 9.09
C ILE A 604 40.36 -8.31 9.60
N GLY A 605 40.89 -7.43 8.74
CA GLY A 605 41.89 -6.43 9.12
C GLY A 605 41.41 -5.53 10.27
N ARG A 606 40.19 -5.00 10.19
CA ARG A 606 39.60 -4.15 11.24
C ARG A 606 39.44 -4.89 12.58
N LEU A 607 39.07 -6.17 12.54
CA LEU A 607 38.92 -7.00 13.74
C LEU A 607 40.27 -7.32 14.40
N HIS A 608 41.35 -7.43 13.63
CA HIS A 608 42.70 -7.65 14.15
C HIS A 608 43.37 -6.39 14.71
N THR A 609 42.99 -5.19 14.25
CA THR A 609 43.53 -3.91 14.74
C THR A 609 42.74 -3.27 15.89
N ALA A 610 41.69 -3.91 16.40
CA ALA A 610 40.95 -3.40 17.57
C ALA A 610 41.75 -3.65 18.86
N PRO A 611 42.22 -2.60 19.57
CA PRO A 611 42.94 -2.79 20.82
C PRO A 611 41.98 -3.29 21.91
N VAL A 612 42.29 -4.44 22.48
CA VAL A 612 41.68 -4.92 23.72
C VAL A 612 42.20 -4.04 24.86
N VAL A 613 41.39 -3.06 25.26
CA VAL A 613 41.66 -2.22 26.44
C VAL A 613 41.44 -3.09 27.68
N VAL A 614 42.52 -3.74 28.13
CA VAL A 614 42.65 -4.19 29.52
C VAL A 614 43.11 -2.98 30.31
N THR A 615 42.20 -2.37 31.07
CA THR A 615 42.57 -1.51 32.19
C THR A 615 43.06 -2.40 33.32
N THR A 616 44.34 -2.76 33.30
CA THR A 616 45.08 -3.14 34.50
C THR A 616 46.04 -2.01 34.79
N SER A 617 45.67 -1.18 35.76
CA SER A 617 46.63 -0.38 36.51
C SER A 617 47.54 -1.31 37.31
N ASP A 618 48.81 -0.95 37.24
CA ASP A 618 50.00 -1.61 37.73
C ASP A 618 50.01 -2.03 39.21
N ASP A 619 50.95 -2.94 39.45
CA ASP A 619 51.58 -3.36 40.69
C ASP A 619 50.99 -4.54 41.47
N THR A 620 51.88 -5.52 41.71
CA THR A 620 51.82 -6.66 42.64
C THR A 620 51.39 -8.03 42.08
N LEU A 621 52.20 -8.57 41.16
CA LEU A 621 52.14 -9.99 40.76
C LEU A 621 53.01 -10.93 41.61
N GLU A 622 53.61 -10.47 42.72
CA GLU A 622 54.61 -11.26 43.48
C GLU A 622 54.31 -11.50 44.97
N HIS A 623 53.13 -11.13 45.49
CA HIS A 623 52.84 -11.23 46.94
C HIS A 623 51.61 -12.04 47.37
N LEU A 624 51.00 -12.84 46.48
CA LEU A 624 49.81 -13.63 46.86
C LEU A 624 50.05 -15.13 47.08
N ALA A 625 51.31 -15.59 47.07
CA ALA A 625 51.64 -17.01 47.28
C ALA A 625 51.72 -17.46 48.76
N SER A 626 51.53 -16.56 49.73
CA SER A 626 51.71 -16.89 51.15
C SER A 626 50.76 -16.13 52.07
N ALA A 627 49.46 -16.25 51.82
CA ALA A 627 48.45 -15.95 52.83
C ALA A 627 47.45 -17.11 52.85
N SER A 628 47.55 -17.93 53.88
CA SER A 628 46.52 -18.87 54.30
C SER A 628 45.24 -18.08 54.59
N PHE A 629 44.44 -17.82 53.56
CA PHE A 629 43.06 -17.38 53.74
C PHE A 629 42.27 -18.58 54.27
N GLN A 630 42.21 -18.71 55.59
CA GLN A 630 41.05 -19.32 56.22
C GLN A 630 39.90 -18.33 56.00
N PRO A 631 38.89 -18.64 55.17
CA PRO A 631 37.69 -17.84 55.18
C PRO A 631 36.99 -18.19 56.50
N GLU A 632 36.88 -17.23 57.40
CA GLU A 632 35.84 -17.27 58.43
C GLU A 632 34.53 -17.44 57.68
N ILE A 633 33.95 -18.65 57.76
CA ILE A 633 32.65 -18.95 57.15
C ILE A 633 31.65 -18.08 57.90
N PRO A 634 30.98 -17.12 57.23
CA PRO A 634 29.97 -16.31 57.89
C PRO A 634 28.89 -17.24 58.47
N PRO A 635 28.31 -16.93 59.63
CA PRO A 635 27.20 -17.68 60.21
C PRO A 635 26.13 -17.98 59.15
N LEU A 636 25.47 -19.14 59.23
CA LEU A 636 24.47 -19.58 58.23
C LEU A 636 23.40 -18.50 57.93
N ALA A 637 23.02 -17.73 58.95
CA ALA A 637 22.08 -16.61 58.83
C ALA A 637 22.57 -15.48 57.91
N ASP A 638 23.87 -15.17 57.91
CA ASP A 638 24.46 -14.15 57.03
C ASP A 638 24.56 -14.67 55.58
N LEU A 639 24.81 -15.97 55.41
CA LEU A 639 24.76 -16.61 54.09
C LEU A 639 23.33 -16.62 53.53
N ASP A 640 22.33 -16.93 54.34
CA ASP A 640 20.91 -16.93 53.95
C ASP A 640 20.42 -15.52 53.60
N ALA A 641 20.82 -14.51 54.37
CA ALA A 641 20.56 -13.11 54.06
C ALA A 641 21.24 -12.68 52.74
N THR A 642 22.46 -13.16 52.50
CA THR A 642 23.20 -12.87 51.27
C THR A 642 22.57 -13.56 50.06
N LEU A 643 22.13 -14.82 50.20
CA LEU A 643 21.41 -15.57 49.18
C LEU A 643 20.07 -14.91 48.85
N ALA A 644 19.28 -14.50 49.85
CA ALA A 644 18.02 -13.80 49.64
C ALA A 644 18.23 -12.48 48.88
N ARG A 645 19.27 -11.72 49.22
CA ARG A 645 19.65 -10.48 48.52
C ARG A 645 20.08 -10.76 47.07
N LEU A 646 20.89 -11.77 46.84
CA LEU A 646 21.33 -12.16 45.49
C LEU A 646 20.18 -12.68 44.64
N ASP A 647 19.23 -13.43 45.23
CA ASP A 647 18.03 -13.89 44.53
C ASP A 647 17.10 -12.72 44.18
N GLN A 648 16.97 -11.73 45.06
CA GLN A 648 16.25 -10.50 44.76
C GLN A 648 16.92 -9.73 43.61
N GLN A 649 18.24 -9.54 43.66
CA GLN A 649 19.00 -8.91 42.57
C GLN A 649 18.87 -9.68 41.25
N ARG A 650 18.90 -11.02 41.29
CA ARG A 650 18.70 -11.86 40.09
C ARG A 650 17.29 -11.68 39.51
N ARG A 651 16.26 -11.58 40.35
CA ARG A 651 14.87 -11.35 39.92
C ARG A 651 14.74 -9.97 39.26
N GLU A 652 15.26 -8.91 39.90
CA GLU A 652 15.26 -7.55 39.35
C GLU A 652 16.01 -7.49 38.00
N LEU A 653 17.20 -8.08 37.92
CA LEU A 653 17.96 -8.12 36.66
C LEU A 653 17.23 -8.92 35.57
N SER A 654 16.57 -10.02 35.94
CA SER A 654 15.77 -10.82 34.98
C SER A 654 14.57 -10.03 34.45
N GLU A 655 13.90 -9.27 35.30
CA GLU A 655 12.77 -8.41 34.92
C GLU A 655 13.24 -7.26 34.02
N GLN A 656 14.35 -6.60 34.36
CA GLN A 656 14.98 -5.58 33.53
C GLN A 656 15.40 -6.13 32.16
N LEU A 657 15.96 -7.35 32.13
CA LEU A 657 16.38 -8.02 30.90
C LEU A 657 15.18 -8.41 30.02
N GLY A 658 14.07 -8.85 30.64
CA GLY A 658 12.79 -9.06 29.96
C GLY A 658 12.23 -7.78 29.35
N ALA A 659 12.21 -6.69 30.11
CA ALA A 659 11.77 -5.38 29.63
C ALA A 659 12.62 -4.87 28.47
N ARG A 660 13.97 -5.00 28.55
CA ARG A 660 14.88 -4.62 27.47
C ARG A 660 14.71 -5.48 26.22
N ARG A 661 14.51 -6.80 26.36
CA ARG A 661 14.22 -7.69 25.23
C ARG A 661 12.91 -7.31 24.52
N ALA A 662 11.85 -7.01 25.28
CA ALA A 662 10.58 -6.57 24.71
C ALA A 662 10.72 -5.23 23.94
N LEU A 663 11.57 -4.32 24.43
CA LEU A 663 11.88 -3.05 23.78
C LEU A 663 12.62 -3.25 22.45
N VAL A 664 13.60 -4.16 22.41
CA VAL A 664 14.33 -4.52 21.18
C VAL A 664 13.43 -5.22 20.17
N ALA A 665 12.53 -6.11 20.62
CA ALA A 665 11.56 -6.77 19.75
C ALA A 665 10.60 -5.76 19.11
N ARG A 666 10.05 -4.81 19.90
CA ARG A 666 9.24 -3.71 19.39
C ARG A 666 9.98 -2.82 18.39
N ASP A 667 11.26 -2.50 18.65
CA ASP A 667 12.08 -1.73 17.71
C ASP A 667 12.30 -2.49 16.39
N GLN A 668 12.52 -3.82 16.44
CA GLN A 668 12.61 -4.65 15.24
C GLN A 668 11.31 -4.67 14.43
N GLU A 669 10.15 -4.85 15.09
CA GLU A 669 8.84 -4.80 14.44
C GLU A 669 8.58 -3.42 13.81
N ALA A 670 8.94 -2.34 14.51
CA ALA A 670 8.82 -0.97 14.00
C ALA A 670 9.72 -0.74 12.77
N ARG A 671 10.96 -1.25 12.77
CA ARG A 671 11.86 -1.17 11.60
C ARG A 671 11.34 -1.98 10.41
N GLN A 672 10.79 -3.17 10.64
CA GLN A 672 10.22 -4.00 9.57
C GLN A 672 9.00 -3.33 8.93
N SER A 673 8.08 -2.81 9.75
CA SER A 673 6.92 -2.06 9.25
C SER A 673 7.32 -0.77 8.54
N GLN A 674 8.32 -0.04 9.04
CA GLN A 674 8.89 1.13 8.37
C GLN A 674 9.51 0.77 7.02
N GLN A 675 10.24 -0.34 6.93
CA GLN A 675 10.84 -0.80 5.68
C GLN A 675 9.77 -1.17 4.64
N ALA A 676 8.69 -1.84 5.06
CA ALA A 676 7.55 -2.13 4.19
C ALA A 676 6.89 -0.83 3.69
N LEU A 677 6.68 0.15 4.58
CA LEU A 677 6.12 1.45 4.23
C LEU A 677 6.99 2.20 3.21
N PHE A 678 8.32 2.15 3.34
CA PHE A 678 9.23 2.77 2.37
C PHE A 678 9.19 2.09 1.00
N GLN A 679 9.00 0.76 0.95
CA GLN A 679 8.81 0.05 -0.31
C GLN A 679 7.51 0.47 -1.00
N GLU A 680 6.44 0.63 -0.21
CA GLU A 680 5.14 1.09 -0.72
C GLU A 680 5.20 2.55 -1.22
N ILE A 681 5.86 3.44 -0.47
CA ILE A 681 6.12 4.83 -0.89
C ILE A 681 6.94 4.85 -2.17
N ALA A 682 8.00 4.03 -2.29
CA ALA A 682 8.82 3.98 -3.48
C ALA A 682 8.04 3.50 -4.72
N ALA A 683 7.17 2.50 -4.56
CA ALA A 683 6.29 2.03 -5.63
C ALA A 683 5.30 3.12 -6.06
N GLN A 684 4.64 3.77 -5.10
CA GLN A 684 3.70 4.87 -5.39
C GLN A 684 4.40 6.09 -6.00
N THR A 685 5.64 6.38 -5.59
CA THR A 685 6.44 7.47 -6.16
C THR A 685 6.80 7.17 -7.62
N ALA A 686 7.17 5.92 -7.93
CA ALA A 686 7.45 5.52 -9.31
C ALA A 686 6.21 5.65 -10.22
N ASP A 687 5.03 5.27 -9.72
CA ASP A 687 3.77 5.47 -10.42
C ASP A 687 3.44 6.96 -10.57
N ALA A 688 3.60 7.75 -9.51
CA ALA A 688 3.38 9.20 -9.56
C ALA A 688 4.33 9.90 -10.53
N ASP A 689 5.60 9.50 -10.59
CA ASP A 689 6.58 10.01 -11.54
C ASP A 689 6.18 9.71 -12.99
N LEU A 690 5.63 8.51 -13.26
CA LEU A 690 5.09 8.16 -14.58
C LEU A 690 3.93 9.09 -14.95
N TRP A 691 2.98 9.29 -14.04
CA TRP A 691 1.85 10.20 -14.26
C TRP A 691 2.28 11.65 -14.41
N GLN A 692 3.27 12.12 -13.64
CA GLN A 692 3.83 13.46 -13.79
C GLN A 692 4.58 13.64 -15.12
N ARG A 693 5.30 12.63 -15.59
CA ARG A 693 5.92 12.66 -16.92
C ARG A 693 4.85 12.72 -18.01
N LEU A 694 3.78 11.93 -17.87
CA LEU A 694 2.65 11.94 -18.80
C LEU A 694 1.96 13.31 -18.79
N ASP A 695 1.76 13.90 -17.60
CA ASP A 695 1.19 15.24 -17.45
C ASP A 695 2.08 16.32 -18.07
N GLY A 696 3.39 16.21 -17.82
CA GLY A 696 4.42 17.04 -18.42
C GLY A 696 4.51 16.95 -19.95
N LEU A 697 4.11 15.84 -20.56
CA LEU A 697 4.09 15.67 -22.02
C LEU A 697 2.77 16.13 -22.64
N ILE A 698 1.64 15.62 -22.15
CA ILE A 698 0.33 15.77 -22.81
C ILE A 698 -0.79 16.19 -21.85
N GLY A 699 -0.53 16.20 -20.54
CA GLY A 699 -1.54 16.52 -19.55
C GLY A 699 -1.92 17.98 -19.48
N SER A 700 -3.22 18.19 -19.30
CA SER A 700 -3.83 19.47 -18.95
C SER A 700 -5.26 19.18 -18.51
N ALA A 701 -5.75 19.87 -17.48
CA ALA A 701 -7.08 19.63 -16.91
C ALA A 701 -8.23 19.79 -17.93
N ARG A 702 -8.02 20.56 -19.01
CA ARG A 702 -8.99 20.78 -20.11
C ARG A 702 -8.66 20.01 -21.40
N GLY A 703 -7.55 19.28 -21.42
CA GLY A 703 -7.04 18.56 -22.59
C GLY A 703 -6.42 19.44 -23.67
N ASP A 704 -6.20 20.73 -23.40
CA ASP A 704 -5.72 21.72 -24.37
C ASP A 704 -4.31 21.40 -24.88
N LYS A 705 -3.41 20.85 -24.05
CA LYS A 705 -2.02 20.56 -24.43
C LYS A 705 -1.93 19.46 -25.50
N PHE A 706 -2.58 18.32 -25.24
CA PHE A 706 -2.70 17.25 -26.22
C PHE A 706 -3.47 17.68 -27.47
N ARG A 707 -4.56 18.46 -27.29
CA ARG A 707 -5.36 18.97 -28.41
C ARG A 707 -4.54 19.87 -29.33
N LYS A 708 -3.76 20.80 -28.78
CA LYS A 708 -2.89 21.69 -29.57
C LYS A 708 -1.78 20.93 -30.27
N PHE A 709 -1.19 19.92 -29.61
CA PHE A 709 -0.21 19.03 -30.25
C PHE A 709 -0.81 18.29 -31.46
N ALA A 710 -1.97 17.65 -31.27
CA ALA A 710 -2.67 16.95 -32.36
C ALA A 710 -3.11 17.91 -33.48
N GLN A 711 -3.62 19.10 -33.13
CA GLN A 711 -3.95 20.15 -34.09
C GLN A 711 -2.72 20.64 -34.85
N GLY A 712 -1.56 20.70 -34.22
CA GLY A 712 -0.29 21.03 -34.86
C GLY A 712 0.08 20.04 -35.95
N LEU A 713 -0.07 18.73 -35.71
CA LEU A 713 0.17 17.70 -36.73
C LEU A 713 -0.84 17.80 -37.88
N THR A 714 -2.11 18.04 -37.57
CA THR A 714 -3.14 18.28 -38.59
C THR A 714 -2.84 19.53 -39.41
N LEU A 715 -2.36 20.59 -38.77
CA LEU A 715 -1.94 21.82 -39.44
C LEU A 715 -0.73 21.58 -40.34
N ASP A 716 0.27 20.82 -39.90
CA ASP A 716 1.43 20.49 -40.73
C ASP A 716 1.02 19.71 -41.99
N HIS A 717 0.06 18.79 -41.87
CA HIS A 717 -0.50 18.09 -43.03
C HIS A 717 -1.32 19.02 -43.94
N LEU A 718 -2.11 19.92 -43.36
CA LEU A 718 -2.86 20.94 -44.09
C LEU A 718 -1.89 21.84 -44.88
N LEU A 719 -0.81 22.30 -44.27
CA LEU A 719 0.18 23.16 -44.91
C LEU A 719 0.92 22.45 -46.04
N HIS A 720 1.19 21.14 -45.89
CA HIS A 720 1.76 20.34 -46.99
C HIS A 720 0.82 20.33 -48.21
N LEU A 721 -0.47 20.07 -48.01
CA LEU A 721 -1.47 20.11 -49.08
C LEU A 721 -1.63 21.52 -49.66
N ALA A 722 -1.65 22.54 -48.81
CA ALA A 722 -1.76 23.95 -49.20
C ALA A 722 -0.57 24.40 -50.04
N ASN A 723 0.64 23.97 -49.70
CA ASN A 723 1.83 24.25 -50.50
C ASN A 723 1.81 23.53 -51.84
N GLY A 724 1.22 22.34 -51.92
CA GLY A 724 0.97 21.66 -53.20
C GLY A 724 0.06 22.46 -54.13
N HIS A 725 -1.02 23.04 -53.59
CA HIS A 725 -1.90 23.93 -54.35
C HIS A 725 -1.27 25.29 -54.66
N LEU A 726 -0.57 25.86 -53.69
CA LEU A 726 0.11 27.15 -53.83
C LEU A 726 1.24 27.08 -54.87
N ALA A 727 1.94 25.94 -54.98
CA ALA A 727 2.94 25.74 -56.03
C ALA A 727 2.32 25.71 -57.45
N ARG A 728 1.08 25.23 -57.58
CA ARG A 728 0.31 25.23 -58.84
C ARG A 728 -0.30 26.59 -59.17
N LEU A 729 -0.70 27.34 -58.14
CA LEU A 729 -1.27 28.68 -58.26
C LEU A 729 -0.20 29.76 -58.46
N HIS A 730 0.85 29.77 -57.63
CA HIS A 730 1.90 30.79 -57.66
C HIS A 730 3.15 30.31 -56.88
N GLY A 731 4.16 29.78 -57.59
CA GLY A 731 5.36 29.12 -57.02
C GLY A 731 6.36 30.00 -56.23
N ARG A 732 6.00 31.25 -55.91
CA ARG A 732 6.85 32.19 -55.15
C ARG A 732 6.77 32.00 -53.62
N TYR A 733 5.62 31.56 -53.12
CA TYR A 733 5.35 31.53 -51.67
C TYR A 733 5.17 30.11 -51.17
N LEU A 734 5.68 29.85 -49.97
CA LEU A 734 5.46 28.60 -49.24
C LEU A 734 4.99 28.92 -47.82
N LEU A 735 3.98 28.20 -47.35
CA LEU A 735 3.46 28.30 -46.00
C LEU A 735 4.24 27.37 -45.08
N ARG A 736 4.63 27.87 -43.91
CA ARG A 736 5.32 27.09 -42.88
C ARG A 736 4.73 27.40 -41.51
N ARG A 737 4.70 26.41 -40.63
CA ARG A 737 4.33 26.63 -39.23
C ARG A 737 5.46 27.34 -38.48
N LYS A 738 5.11 28.33 -37.66
CA LYS A 738 6.07 29.08 -36.84
C LYS A 738 6.62 28.20 -35.72
N SER A 739 7.92 28.30 -35.43
CA SER A 739 8.57 27.51 -34.38
C SER A 739 8.21 27.94 -32.96
N THR A 740 7.77 29.19 -32.77
CA THR A 740 7.45 29.78 -31.46
C THR A 740 5.97 29.72 -31.08
N GLY A 741 5.08 29.52 -32.05
CA GLY A 741 3.63 29.52 -31.86
C GLY A 741 3.02 28.20 -32.34
N GLU A 742 2.32 27.48 -31.45
CA GLU A 742 1.84 26.12 -31.73
C GLU A 742 0.87 26.04 -32.92
N LEU A 743 0.21 27.12 -33.36
CA LEU A 743 -0.73 27.13 -34.49
C LEU A 743 -0.58 28.35 -35.42
N GLU A 744 0.55 29.06 -35.36
CA GLU A 744 0.79 30.24 -36.19
C GLU A 744 1.50 29.87 -37.51
N LEU A 745 1.25 30.68 -38.55
CA LEU A 745 1.78 30.49 -39.89
C LEU A 745 2.74 31.61 -40.27
N ASP A 746 3.86 31.23 -40.87
CA ASP A 746 4.79 32.10 -41.57
C ASP A 746 4.74 31.81 -43.07
N ILE A 747 5.15 32.80 -43.85
CA ILE A 747 5.29 32.71 -45.30
C ILE A 747 6.76 32.81 -45.66
N VAL A 748 7.23 31.87 -46.47
CA VAL A 748 8.58 31.82 -47.00
C VAL A 748 8.54 32.32 -48.44
N ASP A 749 9.24 33.41 -48.73
CA ASP A 749 9.38 33.95 -50.10
C ASP A 749 10.61 33.32 -50.78
N SER A 750 10.37 32.46 -51.78
CA SER A 750 11.42 31.72 -52.49
C SER A 750 12.28 32.62 -53.39
N TRP A 751 11.76 33.78 -53.82
CA TRP A 751 12.48 34.73 -54.67
C TRP A 751 13.41 35.66 -53.87
N GLN A 752 13.21 35.74 -52.56
CA GLN A 752 14.05 36.52 -51.65
C GLN A 752 14.94 35.63 -50.78
N GLY A 753 15.33 34.45 -51.28
CA GLY A 753 16.25 33.54 -50.58
C GLY A 753 15.64 32.85 -49.37
N GLU A 754 14.36 32.45 -49.45
CA GLU A 754 13.63 31.73 -48.40
C GLU A 754 13.46 32.50 -47.09
N VAL A 755 13.39 33.83 -47.16
CA VAL A 755 13.12 34.67 -46.00
C VAL A 755 11.70 34.45 -45.50
N ALA A 756 11.57 34.15 -44.19
CA ALA A 756 10.29 33.97 -43.53
C ALA A 756 9.70 35.32 -43.07
N ARG A 757 8.40 35.51 -43.35
CA ARG A 757 7.63 36.72 -43.03
C ARG A 757 6.30 36.35 -42.41
N ASP A 758 5.78 37.25 -41.59
CA ASP A 758 4.43 37.10 -41.05
C ASP A 758 3.39 37.24 -42.18
N THR A 759 2.35 36.41 -42.15
CA THR A 759 1.22 36.43 -43.09
C THR A 759 0.56 37.81 -43.22
N ARG A 760 0.65 38.66 -42.20
CA ARG A 760 0.11 40.03 -42.20
C ARG A 760 0.82 41.00 -43.16
N THR A 761 1.97 40.61 -43.72
CA THR A 761 2.79 41.46 -44.59
C THR A 761 2.53 41.25 -46.08
N LEU A 762 1.61 40.35 -46.44
CA LEU A 762 1.22 40.10 -47.83
C LEU A 762 0.39 41.25 -48.43
N SER A 763 0.50 41.43 -49.75
CA SER A 763 -0.42 42.29 -50.51
C SER A 763 -1.80 41.65 -50.67
N GLY A 764 -2.82 42.44 -51.04
CA GLY A 764 -4.22 41.96 -51.14
C GLY A 764 -4.41 40.76 -52.07
N GLY A 765 -3.77 40.75 -53.24
CA GLY A 765 -3.83 39.63 -54.18
C GLY A 765 -3.08 38.38 -53.71
N GLU A 766 -1.95 38.57 -53.03
CA GLU A 766 -1.16 37.46 -52.48
C GLU A 766 -1.84 36.79 -51.28
N SER A 767 -2.48 37.59 -50.43
CA SER A 767 -3.31 37.08 -49.33
C SER A 767 -4.47 36.25 -49.86
N PHE A 768 -5.08 36.68 -50.98
CA PHE A 768 -6.17 35.92 -51.60
C PHE A 768 -5.71 34.55 -52.11
N LEU A 769 -4.57 34.49 -52.84
CA LEU A 769 -4.03 33.21 -53.32
C LEU A 769 -3.66 32.25 -52.19
N VAL A 770 -3.07 32.77 -51.11
CA VAL A 770 -2.73 31.97 -49.92
C VAL A 770 -3.99 31.45 -49.23
N SER A 771 -5.02 32.29 -49.05
CA SER A 771 -6.30 31.87 -48.49
C SER A 771 -7.03 30.85 -49.38
N LEU A 772 -6.97 31.02 -50.71
CA LEU A 772 -7.53 30.07 -51.67
C LEU A 772 -6.83 28.72 -51.58
N ALA A 773 -5.49 28.69 -51.62
CA ALA A 773 -4.71 27.46 -51.49
C ALA A 773 -4.98 26.74 -50.15
N LEU A 774 -5.16 27.49 -49.06
CA LEU A 774 -5.50 26.96 -47.75
C LEU A 774 -6.94 26.40 -47.70
N ALA A 775 -7.90 27.08 -48.31
CA ALA A 775 -9.29 26.62 -48.41
C ALA A 775 -9.41 25.33 -49.23
N LEU A 776 -8.65 25.24 -50.32
CA LEU A 776 -8.56 24.04 -51.15
C LEU A 776 -7.89 22.88 -50.40
N ALA A 777 -6.79 23.15 -49.71
CA ALA A 777 -6.13 22.15 -48.86
C ALA A 777 -7.02 21.66 -47.71
N LEU A 778 -7.82 22.54 -47.12
CA LEU A 778 -8.79 22.16 -46.10
C LEU A 778 -9.89 21.27 -46.67
N SER A 779 -10.38 21.56 -47.89
CA SER A 779 -11.32 20.69 -48.62
C SER A 779 -10.72 19.30 -48.90
N ASP A 780 -9.42 19.22 -49.21
CA ASP A 780 -8.72 17.94 -49.42
C ASP A 780 -8.47 17.18 -48.11
N LEU A 781 -8.09 17.88 -47.04
CA LEU A 781 -7.77 17.29 -45.74
C LEU A 781 -8.96 16.57 -45.09
N VAL A 782 -10.17 17.13 -45.25
CA VAL A 782 -11.41 16.61 -44.62
C VAL A 782 -12.04 15.47 -45.45
N SER A 783 -11.62 15.30 -46.72
CA SER A 783 -12.14 14.33 -47.69
C SER A 783 -12.17 12.87 -47.19
N HIS A 784 -11.23 12.46 -46.32
CA HIS A 784 -11.17 11.08 -45.80
C HIS A 784 -12.19 10.73 -44.70
N LYS A 785 -12.89 11.71 -44.09
CA LYS A 785 -13.89 11.46 -43.02
C LYS A 785 -15.22 12.19 -43.23
N THR A 786 -15.23 13.29 -43.96
CA THR A 786 -16.43 14.05 -44.31
C THR A 786 -16.12 14.85 -45.57
N SER A 787 -16.59 14.42 -46.73
CA SER A 787 -16.28 15.12 -47.98
C SER A 787 -16.95 16.50 -47.98
N ILE A 788 -16.15 17.56 -48.00
CA ILE A 788 -16.64 18.92 -48.28
C ILE A 788 -16.56 19.08 -49.79
N ASP A 789 -17.64 18.66 -50.46
CA ASP A 789 -17.76 18.66 -51.92
C ASP A 789 -18.26 19.99 -52.48
N SER A 790 -18.56 20.97 -51.62
CA SER A 790 -18.97 22.31 -52.01
C SER A 790 -18.09 23.38 -51.38
N LEU A 791 -17.61 24.32 -52.20
CA LEU A 791 -16.80 25.46 -51.76
C LEU A 791 -17.38 26.74 -52.37
N PHE A 792 -17.78 27.68 -51.52
CA PHE A 792 -18.24 29.00 -51.94
C PHE A 792 -17.17 30.06 -51.68
N LEU A 793 -16.80 30.80 -52.72
CA LEU A 793 -15.80 31.87 -52.68
C LEU A 793 -16.53 33.20 -52.95
N ASP A 794 -16.56 34.08 -51.95
CA ASP A 794 -17.26 35.36 -52.02
C ASP A 794 -16.28 36.54 -52.14
N GLU A 795 -16.38 37.28 -53.25
CA GLU A 795 -15.80 38.62 -53.46
C GLU A 795 -14.32 38.80 -53.09
N GLY A 796 -13.45 37.89 -53.57
CA GLY A 796 -11.99 38.00 -53.41
C GLY A 796 -11.20 38.24 -54.70
N PHE A 797 -11.86 38.13 -55.87
CA PHE A 797 -11.19 38.20 -57.18
C PHE A 797 -10.94 39.63 -57.69
N GLY A 798 -11.60 40.64 -57.09
CA GLY A 798 -11.45 42.05 -57.51
C GLY A 798 -10.14 42.72 -57.08
N THR A 799 -9.35 42.08 -56.22
CA THR A 799 -8.03 42.57 -55.78
C THR A 799 -6.87 41.98 -56.57
N LEU A 800 -7.16 41.09 -57.52
CA LEU A 800 -6.20 40.42 -58.38
C LEU A 800 -5.98 41.23 -59.66
N ASP A 801 -4.73 41.27 -60.11
CA ASP A 801 -4.39 41.67 -61.46
C ASP A 801 -4.83 40.61 -62.49
N ALA A 802 -4.89 41.00 -63.77
CA ALA A 802 -5.45 40.16 -64.84
C ALA A 802 -4.71 38.81 -65.00
N ASP A 803 -3.39 38.80 -64.84
CA ASP A 803 -2.56 37.60 -64.99
C ASP A 803 -2.81 36.63 -63.82
N THR A 804 -2.84 37.15 -62.58
CA THR A 804 -3.13 36.33 -61.40
C THR A 804 -4.55 35.79 -61.38
N LEU A 805 -5.52 36.55 -61.89
CA LEU A 805 -6.92 36.11 -62.04
C LEU A 805 -7.02 34.92 -63.00
N GLU A 806 -6.28 34.92 -64.10
CA GLU A 806 -6.28 33.81 -65.07
C GLU A 806 -5.72 32.53 -64.46
N ILE A 807 -4.64 32.63 -63.68
CA ILE A 807 -4.05 31.46 -63.01
C ILE A 807 -5.00 30.89 -61.95
N ALA A 808 -5.66 31.75 -61.18
CA ALA A 808 -6.66 31.32 -60.21
C ALA A 808 -7.86 30.62 -60.89
N LEU A 809 -8.35 31.15 -62.01
CA LEU A 809 -9.43 30.55 -62.80
C LEU A 809 -9.06 29.15 -63.34
N ASN A 810 -7.87 29.00 -63.93
CA ASN A 810 -7.41 27.70 -64.45
C ASN A 810 -7.28 26.65 -63.34
N ALA A 811 -6.86 27.06 -62.13
CA ALA A 811 -6.81 26.17 -60.98
C ALA A 811 -8.22 25.74 -60.52
N LEU A 812 -9.18 26.66 -60.50
CA LEU A 812 -10.59 26.35 -60.18
C LEU A 812 -11.22 25.38 -61.18
N ASP A 813 -10.93 25.53 -62.48
CA ASP A 813 -11.40 24.61 -63.52
C ASP A 813 -10.85 23.19 -63.33
N THR A 814 -9.57 23.09 -62.96
CA THR A 814 -8.92 21.80 -62.65
C THR A 814 -9.57 21.11 -61.46
N LEU A 815 -10.05 21.89 -60.48
CA LEU A 815 -10.73 21.37 -59.30
C LEU A 815 -12.20 21.02 -59.56
N ASN A 816 -12.89 21.78 -60.41
CA ASN A 816 -14.23 21.42 -60.88
C ASN A 816 -14.20 20.07 -61.61
N ALA A 817 -13.14 19.80 -62.40
CA ALA A 817 -12.91 18.50 -63.04
C ALA A 817 -12.65 17.34 -62.04
N SER A 818 -12.31 17.65 -60.79
CA SER A 818 -12.15 16.66 -59.72
C SER A 818 -13.46 16.26 -59.02
N GLY A 819 -14.60 16.79 -59.48
CA GLY A 819 -15.94 16.45 -58.98
C GLY A 819 -16.44 17.32 -57.83
N LYS A 820 -15.72 18.39 -57.48
CA LYS A 820 -16.10 19.33 -56.40
C LYS A 820 -16.91 20.51 -56.96
N MET A 821 -18.04 20.82 -56.34
CA MET A 821 -18.91 21.94 -56.69
C MET A 821 -18.34 23.26 -56.14
N ILE A 822 -17.76 24.08 -57.02
CA ILE A 822 -17.22 25.39 -56.63
C ILE A 822 -18.21 26.49 -57.04
N GLY A 823 -18.72 27.23 -56.07
CA GLY A 823 -19.53 28.43 -56.28
C GLY A 823 -18.67 29.68 -56.12
N VAL A 824 -18.68 30.56 -57.11
CA VAL A 824 -17.94 31.83 -57.05
C VAL A 824 -18.91 33.00 -57.16
N ILE A 825 -18.81 33.95 -56.22
CA ILE A 825 -19.53 35.22 -56.23
C ILE A 825 -18.50 36.30 -56.56
N SER A 826 -18.68 36.98 -57.69
CA SER A 826 -17.74 38.00 -58.17
C SER A 826 -18.43 39.01 -59.06
N HIS A 827 -18.04 40.28 -58.90
CA HIS A 827 -18.44 41.37 -59.79
C HIS A 827 -17.49 41.59 -60.98
N VAL A 828 -16.38 40.84 -61.06
CA VAL A 828 -15.32 41.03 -62.05
C VAL A 828 -15.77 40.56 -63.43
N GLU A 829 -15.69 41.43 -64.44
CA GLU A 829 -16.18 41.13 -65.80
C GLU A 829 -15.42 39.97 -66.46
N GLY A 830 -14.11 39.84 -66.21
CA GLY A 830 -13.29 38.76 -66.76
C GLY A 830 -13.70 37.34 -66.35
N MET A 831 -14.44 37.17 -65.25
CA MET A 831 -14.97 35.85 -64.85
C MET A 831 -16.27 35.48 -65.59
N LYS A 832 -17.04 36.47 -66.06
CA LYS A 832 -18.36 36.27 -66.71
C LYS A 832 -18.25 35.57 -68.07
N GLU A 833 -17.09 35.56 -68.70
CA GLU A 833 -16.91 34.91 -70.01
C GLU A 833 -16.42 33.46 -69.87
N ARG A 834 -15.74 33.13 -68.75
CA ARG A 834 -15.10 31.83 -68.54
C ARG A 834 -16.01 30.79 -67.88
N ILE A 835 -16.91 31.20 -66.98
CA ILE A 835 -17.84 30.29 -66.29
C ILE A 835 -19.22 30.36 -66.97
N PRO A 836 -19.63 29.37 -67.78
CA PRO A 836 -20.87 29.45 -68.55
C PRO A 836 -22.14 29.32 -67.70
N ALA A 837 -22.09 28.60 -66.58
CA ALA A 837 -23.21 28.44 -65.65
C ALA A 837 -23.23 29.62 -64.65
N GLN A 838 -24.22 30.51 -64.76
CA GLN A 838 -24.24 31.77 -64.01
C GLN A 838 -25.60 32.01 -63.36
N ILE A 839 -25.59 32.51 -62.13
CA ILE A 839 -26.78 33.09 -61.50
C ILE A 839 -26.58 34.61 -61.52
N ARG A 840 -27.23 35.30 -62.46
CA ARG A 840 -27.09 36.75 -62.63
C ARG A 840 -28.05 37.49 -61.73
N VAL A 841 -27.52 38.41 -60.93
CA VAL A 841 -28.29 39.31 -60.07
C VAL A 841 -28.42 40.66 -60.76
N GLU A 842 -29.63 41.00 -61.20
CA GLU A 842 -29.94 42.29 -61.84
C GLU A 842 -30.61 43.23 -60.82
N LYS A 843 -30.15 44.48 -60.72
CA LYS A 843 -30.79 45.50 -59.89
C LYS A 843 -32.11 45.91 -60.52
N GLY A 844 -33.23 45.73 -59.81
CA GLY A 844 -34.53 46.21 -60.24
C GLY A 844 -34.53 47.74 -60.23
N GLY A 845 -34.91 48.36 -61.36
CA GLY A 845 -34.75 49.79 -61.62
C GLY A 845 -35.10 50.69 -60.42
N GLY A 846 -34.08 51.26 -59.78
CA GLY A 846 -34.17 52.36 -58.81
C GLY A 846 -34.83 52.09 -57.45
N VAL A 847 -35.47 50.94 -57.23
CA VAL A 847 -36.27 50.66 -56.02
C VAL A 847 -35.78 49.39 -55.35
N GLY A 848 -34.68 49.43 -54.59
CA GLY A 848 -34.31 48.52 -53.48
C GLY A 848 -34.39 46.98 -53.63
N TYR A 849 -34.79 46.43 -54.78
CA TYR A 849 -35.08 45.02 -55.01
C TYR A 849 -34.18 44.48 -56.12
N SER A 850 -33.70 43.26 -55.96
CA SER A 850 -32.87 42.56 -56.96
C SER A 850 -33.64 41.39 -57.55
N ARG A 851 -33.42 41.08 -58.83
CA ARG A 851 -34.00 39.93 -59.54
C ARG A 851 -32.89 38.96 -59.91
N LEU A 852 -33.15 37.66 -59.70
CA LEU A 852 -32.26 36.58 -60.11
C LEU A 852 -32.65 36.09 -61.51
N ARG A 853 -31.66 35.89 -62.37
CA ARG A 853 -31.77 35.26 -63.67
C ARG A 853 -30.78 34.10 -63.73
N ILE A 854 -31.31 32.88 -63.73
CA ILE A 854 -30.55 31.61 -63.80
C ILE A 854 -30.35 31.24 -65.26
#